data_AF-A0AAI8G9P5-F1
#
_entry.id   AF-A0AAI8G9P5-F1
#
_cell.length_a   1.000
_cell.length_b   1.000
_cell.length_c   1.000
_cell.angle_alpha   90.00
_cell.angle_beta   90.00
_cell.angle_gamma   90.00
#
_symmetry.space_group_name_H-M   'P 1'
#
loop_
_entity.id
_entity.type
_entity.pdbx_description
1 polymer ?
#
loop_
_entity_poly.entity_id
_entity_poly.type
_entity_poly.pdbx_seq_one_letter_code
_entity_poly.pdbx_strand_id
1 'polypeptide(L)'
;MSRTRIVGGNLIKITGGTYRIFAKEGIEFHSNGKIIENAKEGTIYGEPQQPPKLEIESSIFPACIHFYRSKLHSEGKYGNKDLFYKGEFGFDKFESQVCAEGTYSDYQPLLHTVPKEELVKDEKIHLSAYASMYPPGVEGNQDNKKSTITVYVLAKESKTKLKNASKVRFSSSNPTAIKIVGNDTLTLTINDVSPQALTLECLQPFDKDVVITAIAEGDVFVLGQLIIKANSKRYSTIIQPVEIVFSSQENLNVVSIPNAPLFKELEKKFNNNSFNQAYIYGELAPQTQKIIVNKKEFLDQQYLFELNGLLYGRKEEKDDEDKLRKKFNSLIESKYTSALNKISTGNPEELKNQIEKQEIKLLETFDKEFDYKLGQDLVYAQKKHQEKIVTKAWNHPKVQAEYSKYLKLKQQSREGGGTMPLNKHNTLHLFYSKDIHGGGDSSTIETDDNGTLVLPRLVQAYSLLGTGVCYVFDSGLKAADNITTILHELGHSLGLEHPFEKSLGKYGKRIKNKRYKEDIEAEIKELEGRLQTINEIQPMQTGTNAQHLYNSIKITIKMNRMGEAFENNFIGAILGNLQTQGALISEQNHQFYLGIDRTAHEEGTETEISQTKEELEKKLKVLKTEKETADGLVVYPNWKTQSETLDNYMDYYQKENSSDINPDFERKSYTQKQWRIMQEKGERITVLKTIQ
;
A
#
# COMPACT_ATOMS: atom_id res chain seq x y z
N MET A 1 75.63 -15.07 5.50
CA MET A 1 74.41 -15.76 5.98
C MET A 1 73.28 -14.75 6.07
N SER A 2 72.35 -14.72 5.10
CA SER A 2 71.14 -13.90 5.19
C SER A 2 69.97 -14.77 5.64
N ARG A 3 69.14 -14.25 6.55
CA ARG A 3 67.92 -14.91 7.04
C ARG A 3 66.73 -14.41 6.22
N THR A 4 66.11 -15.30 5.46
CA THR A 4 64.82 -15.07 4.80
C THR A 4 63.70 -15.16 5.83
N ARG A 5 62.85 -14.12 5.96
CA ARG A 5 61.64 -14.15 6.78
C ARG A 5 60.42 -13.98 5.87
N ILE A 6 59.64 -15.05 5.73
CA ILE A 6 58.36 -15.05 5.01
C ILE A 6 57.28 -14.65 6.01
N VAL A 7 56.50 -13.61 5.70
CA VAL A 7 55.34 -13.20 6.50
C VAL A 7 54.10 -13.65 5.76
N GLY A 8 53.30 -14.53 6.37
CA GLY A 8 52.01 -14.96 5.85
C GLY A 8 50.92 -13.94 6.17
N GLY A 9 50.26 -13.42 5.14
CA GLY A 9 49.09 -12.56 5.27
C GLY A 9 48.48 -12.24 3.91
N ASN A 10 47.15 -12.33 3.80
CA ASN A 10 46.41 -11.99 2.59
C ASN A 10 46.16 -10.47 2.54
N LEU A 11 46.61 -9.80 1.48
CA LEU A 11 46.09 -8.48 1.09
C LEU A 11 44.79 -8.71 0.33
N ILE A 12 43.66 -8.49 1.00
CA ILE A 12 42.34 -8.65 0.40
C ILE A 12 41.89 -7.30 -0.17
N LYS A 13 41.97 -7.16 -1.50
CA LYS A 13 41.13 -6.23 -2.26
C LYS A 13 40.10 -7.07 -2.99
N ILE A 14 38.81 -6.89 -2.66
CA ILE A 14 37.73 -7.70 -3.24
C ILE A 14 37.49 -7.21 -4.67
N THR A 15 38.09 -7.92 -5.63
CA THR A 15 37.70 -7.98 -7.04
C THR A 15 37.79 -9.45 -7.44
N GLY A 16 36.80 -10.00 -8.14
CA GLY A 16 36.52 -11.44 -8.25
C GLY A 16 37.58 -12.32 -8.95
N GLY A 17 38.76 -12.50 -8.36
CA GLY A 17 39.81 -13.43 -8.77
C GLY A 17 41.13 -13.24 -7.99
N THR A 18 41.95 -14.28 -7.88
CA THR A 18 43.29 -14.21 -7.24
C THR A 18 44.34 -13.80 -8.27
N TYR A 19 45.03 -12.68 -8.06
CA TYR A 19 46.17 -12.25 -8.88
C TYR A 19 47.50 -12.59 -8.18
N ARG A 20 48.54 -12.93 -8.94
CA ARG A 20 49.93 -12.96 -8.44
C ARG A 20 50.66 -11.71 -8.93
N ILE A 21 51.21 -10.92 -8.01
CA ILE A 21 52.05 -9.77 -8.31
C ILE A 21 53.50 -10.21 -8.20
N PHE A 22 54.29 -9.95 -9.25
CA PHE A 22 55.73 -10.25 -9.26
C PHE A 22 56.50 -8.92 -9.28
N ALA A 23 57.29 -8.67 -8.22
CA ALA A 23 58.29 -7.61 -8.22
C ALA A 23 59.67 -8.26 -8.38
N LYS A 24 60.48 -7.78 -9.34
CA LYS A 24 61.79 -8.38 -9.62
C LYS A 24 62.84 -8.09 -8.55
N GLU A 25 62.71 -7.02 -7.76
CA GLU A 25 63.57 -6.73 -6.59
C GLU A 25 62.79 -6.10 -5.42
N GLY A 26 63.40 -6.13 -4.23
CA GLY A 26 62.77 -6.15 -2.90
C GLY A 26 61.85 -4.97 -2.53
N ILE A 27 60.84 -5.28 -1.73
CA ILE A 27 59.91 -4.34 -1.09
C ILE A 27 60.47 -3.96 0.28
N GLU A 28 60.65 -2.67 0.55
CA GLU A 28 61.08 -2.18 1.87
C GLU A 28 59.87 -1.70 2.70
N PHE A 29 59.81 -2.15 3.95
CA PHE A 29 58.76 -1.80 4.90
C PHE A 29 59.31 -0.84 5.96
N HIS A 30 58.72 0.34 6.08
CA HIS A 30 59.06 1.28 7.15
C HIS A 30 58.17 1.05 8.39
N SER A 31 58.72 1.29 9.58
CA SER A 31 58.08 1.06 10.87
C SER A 31 56.82 1.91 11.14
N ASN A 32 56.51 2.87 10.26
CA ASN A 32 55.32 3.73 10.32
C ASN A 32 54.20 3.29 9.35
N GLY A 33 54.27 2.10 8.75
CA GLY A 33 53.18 1.53 7.95
C GLY A 33 53.02 2.11 6.54
N LYS A 34 53.97 2.93 6.07
CA LYS A 34 53.99 3.42 4.69
C LYS A 34 54.80 2.47 3.80
N ILE A 35 54.21 2.04 2.68
CA ILE A 35 54.87 1.23 1.65
C ILE A 35 55.25 2.16 0.50
N ILE A 36 56.52 2.15 0.08
CA ILE A 36 56.99 2.86 -1.12
C ILE A 36 57.48 1.81 -2.11
N GLU A 37 56.89 1.79 -3.31
CA GLU A 37 57.29 0.89 -4.39
C GLU A 37 58.43 1.51 -5.19
N ASN A 38 59.62 0.90 -5.15
CA ASN A 38 60.76 1.30 -5.99
C ASN A 38 61.03 0.22 -7.06
N ALA A 39 60.13 0.10 -8.03
CA ALA A 39 60.34 -0.76 -9.20
C ALA A 39 60.78 0.09 -10.41
N LYS A 40 62.06 0.04 -10.79
CA LYS A 40 62.60 0.79 -11.94
C LYS A 40 62.01 0.40 -13.29
N GLU A 41 61.35 -0.76 -13.41
CA GLU A 41 60.81 -1.28 -14.68
C GLU A 41 59.30 -1.63 -14.63
N GLY A 42 58.59 -1.20 -13.59
CA GLY A 42 57.12 -1.31 -13.49
C GLY A 42 56.58 -2.70 -13.10
N THR A 43 55.29 -2.72 -12.73
CA THR A 43 54.54 -3.90 -12.26
C THR A 43 53.82 -4.58 -13.43
N ILE A 44 53.93 -5.91 -13.55
CA ILE A 44 53.27 -6.69 -14.62
C ILE A 44 52.26 -7.67 -14.00
N TYR A 45 51.07 -7.75 -14.61
CA TYR A 45 50.01 -8.68 -14.22
C TYR A 45 50.02 -9.91 -15.13
N GLY A 46 49.89 -11.11 -14.56
CA GLY A 46 49.76 -12.36 -15.32
C GLY A 46 48.32 -12.67 -15.73
N GLU A 47 48.17 -13.57 -16.71
CA GLU A 47 46.86 -14.06 -17.19
C GLU A 47 46.06 -14.78 -16.08
N PRO A 48 44.73 -14.59 -16.03
CA PRO A 48 43.87 -15.18 -15.00
C PRO A 48 43.81 -16.71 -15.12
N GLN A 49 44.04 -17.41 -14.02
CA GLN A 49 43.84 -18.86 -13.94
C GLN A 49 42.35 -19.19 -13.83
N GLN A 50 41.92 -20.28 -14.48
CA GLN A 50 40.60 -20.85 -14.20
C GLN A 50 40.53 -21.26 -12.71
N PRO A 51 39.38 -21.06 -12.04
CA PRO A 51 39.21 -21.44 -10.66
C PRO A 51 39.44 -22.96 -10.48
N PRO A 52 40.11 -23.40 -9.40
CA PRO A 52 40.34 -24.82 -9.18
C PRO A 52 39.01 -25.57 -9.04
N LYS A 53 38.87 -26.69 -9.77
CA LYS A 53 37.77 -27.63 -9.58
C LYS A 53 37.98 -28.37 -8.27
N LEU A 54 37.06 -28.19 -7.33
CA LEU A 54 37.01 -28.94 -6.07
C LEU A 54 36.57 -30.38 -6.34
N GLU A 55 37.53 -31.30 -6.44
CA GLU A 55 37.26 -32.73 -6.25
C GLU A 55 37.20 -33.00 -4.74
N ILE A 56 36.01 -33.34 -4.24
CA ILE A 56 35.76 -33.71 -2.84
C ILE A 56 35.45 -35.20 -2.80
N GLU A 57 36.43 -36.00 -2.36
CA GLU A 57 36.23 -37.39 -1.96
C GLU A 57 35.34 -37.49 -0.70
N SER A 58 34.50 -38.51 -0.68
CA SER A 58 33.30 -38.66 0.14
C SER A 58 33.52 -39.06 1.61
N SER A 59 32.86 -38.35 2.52
CA SER A 59 32.01 -38.96 3.57
C SER A 59 30.95 -37.96 4.04
N ILE A 60 29.75 -38.47 4.31
CA ILE A 60 28.45 -37.88 4.01
C ILE A 60 27.70 -37.49 5.28
N PHE A 61 27.17 -36.26 5.35
CA PHE A 61 25.85 -35.90 5.88
C PHE A 61 25.55 -34.42 5.57
N PRO A 62 24.36 -34.07 5.04
CA PRO A 62 24.01 -32.70 4.73
C PRO A 62 22.91 -32.20 5.69
N ALA A 63 23.25 -31.49 6.77
CA ALA A 63 22.27 -30.97 7.72
C ALA A 63 21.92 -29.49 7.46
N CYS A 64 20.65 -29.12 7.61
CA CYS A 64 20.21 -27.73 7.79
C CYS A 64 19.26 -27.65 9.01
N ILE A 65 19.28 -26.53 9.73
CA ILE A 65 18.47 -26.34 10.94
C ILE A 65 17.28 -25.44 10.63
N HIS A 66 16.09 -25.99 10.88
CA HIS A 66 14.80 -25.37 10.59
C HIS A 66 14.12 -24.91 11.85
N PHE A 67 13.59 -23.68 11.82
CA PHE A 67 12.84 -23.08 12.92
C PHE A 67 11.34 -23.13 12.67
N TYR A 68 10.58 -23.34 13.74
CA TYR A 68 9.13 -23.43 13.75
C TYR A 68 8.56 -22.67 14.95
N ARG A 69 7.41 -22.03 14.78
CA ARG A 69 6.66 -21.38 15.87
C ARG A 69 6.04 -22.35 16.89
N SER A 70 5.79 -23.60 16.49
CA SER A 70 5.14 -24.60 17.35
C SER A 70 5.55 -26.02 16.95
N LYS A 71 5.26 -27.00 17.83
CA LYS A 71 5.43 -28.43 17.52
C LYS A 71 4.56 -28.86 16.34
N LEU A 72 3.29 -28.45 16.31
CA LEU A 72 2.35 -28.83 15.25
C LEU A 72 2.71 -28.21 13.90
N HIS A 73 3.27 -26.99 13.88
CA HIS A 73 3.83 -26.41 12.66
C HIS A 73 4.97 -27.29 12.10
N SER A 74 5.80 -27.90 12.95
CA SER A 74 6.86 -28.82 12.48
C SER A 74 6.32 -30.07 11.77
N GLU A 75 5.06 -30.43 12.02
CA GLU A 75 4.31 -31.52 11.39
C GLU A 75 3.49 -31.06 10.17
N GLY A 76 3.66 -29.81 9.71
CA GLY A 76 2.89 -29.24 8.60
C GLY A 76 1.43 -28.91 8.93
N LYS A 77 1.09 -28.71 10.22
CA LYS A 77 -0.22 -28.21 10.64
C LYS A 77 -0.24 -26.69 10.65
N TYR A 78 -1.27 -26.12 10.05
CA TYR A 78 -1.44 -24.69 9.81
C TYR A 78 -2.86 -24.24 10.16
N GLY A 79 -3.11 -22.93 10.14
CA GLY A 79 -4.43 -22.37 10.45
C GLY A 79 -4.98 -22.91 11.78
N ASN A 80 -6.22 -23.39 11.78
CA ASN A 80 -6.85 -23.93 12.98
C ASN A 80 -6.27 -25.25 13.50
N LYS A 81 -5.47 -25.96 12.68
CA LYS A 81 -4.81 -27.22 13.06
C LYS A 81 -3.57 -26.98 13.91
N ASP A 82 -2.99 -25.78 13.85
CA ASP A 82 -1.90 -25.36 14.75
C ASP A 82 -2.50 -24.82 16.06
N LEU A 83 -2.89 -25.73 16.94
CA LEU A 83 -3.57 -25.39 18.20
C LEU A 83 -2.64 -24.74 19.24
N PHE A 84 -1.32 -24.88 19.08
CA PHE A 84 -0.32 -24.38 20.04
C PHE A 84 0.18 -22.97 19.72
N TYR A 85 -0.03 -22.48 18.51
CA TYR A 85 0.24 -21.10 18.15
C TYR A 85 -1.06 -20.32 18.01
N LYS A 86 -1.15 -19.19 18.71
CA LYS A 86 -2.32 -18.30 18.71
C LYS A 86 -1.98 -16.91 18.16
N GLY A 87 -0.78 -16.68 17.63
CA GLY A 87 -0.34 -15.37 17.14
C GLY A 87 0.30 -14.49 18.21
N GLU A 88 0.74 -15.07 19.33
CA GLU A 88 1.30 -14.34 20.48
C GLU A 88 2.61 -13.59 20.18
N PHE A 89 3.33 -13.99 19.14
CA PHE A 89 4.51 -13.32 18.56
C PHE A 89 4.43 -13.45 17.04
N GLY A 90 5.06 -12.55 16.28
CA GLY A 90 5.11 -12.70 14.83
C GLY A 90 6.07 -13.81 14.46
N PHE A 91 5.69 -14.72 13.58
CA PHE A 91 6.57 -15.75 13.05
C PHE A 91 6.14 -16.17 11.66
N ASP A 92 7.06 -16.11 10.72
CA ASP A 92 6.86 -16.57 9.35
C ASP A 92 8.24 -16.73 8.68
N LYS A 93 8.27 -17.21 7.43
CA LYS A 93 9.48 -17.42 6.65
C LYS A 93 9.51 -16.46 5.47
N PHE A 94 10.70 -16.00 5.11
CA PHE A 94 10.90 -15.24 3.88
C PHE A 94 10.58 -16.13 2.68
N GLU A 95 9.46 -15.85 2.01
CA GLU A 95 9.04 -16.53 0.79
C GLU A 95 9.48 -15.73 -0.45
N SER A 96 10.15 -16.41 -1.37
CA SER A 96 10.78 -15.87 -2.58
C SER A 96 9.86 -15.18 -3.60
N GLN A 97 8.54 -15.35 -3.56
CA GLN A 97 7.59 -14.68 -4.44
C GLN A 97 6.84 -13.54 -3.73
N VAL A 98 6.44 -13.73 -2.47
CA VAL A 98 5.59 -12.81 -1.70
C VAL A 98 6.42 -11.76 -0.95
N CYS A 99 7.60 -12.13 -0.44
CA CYS A 99 8.45 -11.26 0.38
C CYS A 99 9.60 -10.60 -0.42
N ALA A 100 9.86 -11.08 -1.64
CA ALA A 100 11.08 -10.83 -2.39
C ALA A 100 11.17 -9.53 -3.20
N GLU A 101 10.07 -8.79 -3.38
CA GLU A 101 10.04 -7.55 -4.15
C GLU A 101 11.13 -6.59 -3.65
N GLY A 102 12.24 -6.53 -4.39
CA GLY A 102 13.44 -5.73 -4.08
C GLY A 102 14.41 -6.26 -3.01
N THR A 103 14.21 -7.44 -2.40
CA THR A 103 15.03 -7.90 -1.26
C THR A 103 15.63 -9.31 -1.39
N TYR A 104 15.28 -10.09 -2.42
CA TYR A 104 15.80 -11.45 -2.61
C TYR A 104 17.34 -11.54 -2.61
N SER A 105 18.02 -10.54 -3.15
CA SER A 105 19.50 -10.46 -3.17
C SER A 105 20.12 -10.51 -1.77
N ASP A 106 19.42 -9.97 -0.76
CA ASP A 106 19.91 -9.87 0.61
C ASP A 106 19.88 -11.24 1.31
N TYR A 107 18.97 -12.13 0.87
CA TYR A 107 18.76 -13.45 1.45
C TYR A 107 19.31 -14.59 0.58
N GLN A 108 19.74 -14.31 -0.66
CA GLN A 108 20.38 -15.26 -1.56
C GLN A 108 21.58 -15.99 -0.92
N PRO A 109 22.43 -15.35 -0.09
CA PRO A 109 23.50 -16.06 0.61
C PRO A 109 23.02 -17.18 1.55
N LEU A 110 21.74 -17.16 1.98
CA LEU A 110 21.15 -18.13 2.90
C LEU A 110 20.55 -19.36 2.20
N LEU A 111 20.61 -19.45 0.87
CA LEU A 111 20.09 -20.61 0.13
C LEU A 111 20.66 -21.97 0.60
N HIS A 112 21.87 -21.97 1.14
CA HIS A 112 22.52 -23.19 1.66
C HIS A 112 21.85 -23.74 2.94
N THR A 113 21.04 -22.94 3.64
CA THR A 113 20.29 -23.33 4.83
C THR A 113 18.87 -23.85 4.52
N VAL A 114 18.52 -23.97 3.24
CA VAL A 114 17.20 -24.45 2.78
C VAL A 114 17.24 -25.98 2.63
N PRO A 115 16.18 -26.73 3.03
CA PRO A 115 16.14 -28.17 2.90
C PRO A 115 16.09 -28.56 1.44
N LYS A 116 16.63 -29.74 1.16
CA LYS A 116 16.60 -30.36 -0.15
C LYS A 116 15.19 -30.43 -0.74
N GLU A 117 14.19 -30.73 0.08
CA GLU A 117 12.78 -30.88 -0.32
C GLU A 117 12.14 -29.56 -0.79
N GLU A 118 12.53 -28.42 -0.23
CA GLU A 118 11.98 -27.10 -0.58
C GLU A 118 12.64 -26.53 -1.85
N LEU A 119 13.82 -27.03 -2.24
CA LEU A 119 14.57 -26.61 -3.43
C LEU A 119 14.16 -27.31 -4.73
N VAL A 120 13.21 -28.25 -4.69
CA VAL A 120 12.75 -29.05 -5.85
C VAL A 120 11.44 -28.51 -6.43
N LYS A 121 10.73 -27.64 -5.70
CA LYS A 121 9.48 -27.02 -6.17
C LYS A 121 9.83 -25.72 -6.89
N ASP A 122 9.77 -25.71 -8.22
CA ASP A 122 10.25 -24.66 -9.14
C ASP A 122 9.62 -23.25 -8.99
N GLU A 123 8.85 -22.96 -7.94
CA GLU A 123 8.16 -21.67 -7.84
C GLU A 123 8.26 -20.98 -6.45
N LYS A 124 8.38 -21.68 -5.32
CA LYS A 124 8.38 -21.05 -3.98
C LYS A 124 9.48 -21.58 -3.07
N ILE A 125 10.42 -20.72 -2.69
CA ILE A 125 11.54 -21.03 -1.80
C ILE A 125 11.39 -20.23 -0.50
N HIS A 126 11.45 -20.92 0.64
CA HIS A 126 11.47 -20.31 1.97
C HIS A 126 12.91 -20.28 2.52
N LEU A 127 13.50 -19.08 2.65
CA LEU A 127 14.94 -18.93 2.92
C LEU A 127 15.29 -18.88 4.41
N SER A 128 14.60 -18.04 5.17
CA SER A 128 14.90 -17.80 6.59
C SER A 128 13.65 -17.49 7.38
N ALA A 129 13.56 -18.03 8.59
CA ALA A 129 12.50 -17.67 9.52
C ALA A 129 12.80 -16.31 10.16
N TYR A 130 11.76 -15.55 10.45
CA TYR A 130 11.84 -14.38 11.31
C TYR A 130 10.88 -14.51 12.48
N ALA A 131 11.19 -13.81 13.57
CA ALA A 131 10.29 -13.65 14.69
C ALA A 131 10.24 -12.20 15.17
N SER A 132 9.12 -11.79 15.75
CA SER A 132 8.97 -10.50 16.42
C SER A 132 8.69 -10.69 17.92
N MET A 133 9.35 -9.91 18.77
CA MET A 133 9.26 -10.02 20.23
C MET A 133 9.20 -8.64 20.87
N TYR A 134 8.35 -8.44 21.88
CA TYR A 134 8.29 -7.15 22.56
C TYR A 134 9.44 -6.98 23.56
N PRO A 135 10.03 -5.78 23.64
CA PRO A 135 10.97 -5.49 24.71
C PRO A 135 10.27 -5.47 26.08
N PRO A 136 10.99 -5.73 27.18
CA PRO A 136 10.41 -5.74 28.52
C PRO A 136 10.17 -4.32 29.04
N GLY A 137 9.12 -4.13 29.84
CA GLY A 137 8.88 -2.91 30.61
C GLY A 137 8.35 -1.73 29.80
N VAL A 138 7.78 -1.99 28.63
CA VAL A 138 7.35 -0.95 27.67
C VAL A 138 5.84 -0.89 27.54
N GLU A 139 5.34 0.21 26.97
CA GLU A 139 3.92 0.34 26.63
C GLU A 139 3.47 -0.82 25.72
N GLY A 140 2.41 -1.52 26.12
CA GLY A 140 1.90 -2.74 25.48
C GLY A 140 2.52 -4.07 25.94
N ASN A 141 3.52 -4.03 26.82
CA ASN A 141 4.15 -5.20 27.43
C ASN A 141 4.66 -4.92 28.86
N GLN A 142 3.84 -4.25 29.69
CA GLN A 142 4.24 -3.82 31.03
C GLN A 142 4.50 -4.99 31.99
N ASP A 143 3.89 -6.15 31.75
CA ASP A 143 4.07 -7.38 32.54
C ASP A 143 5.09 -8.36 31.94
N ASN A 144 5.82 -7.93 30.92
CA ASN A 144 6.89 -8.68 30.23
C ASN A 144 6.45 -9.99 29.57
N LYS A 145 5.15 -10.27 29.41
CA LYS A 145 4.65 -11.55 28.89
C LYS A 145 5.11 -11.88 27.47
N LYS A 146 5.42 -10.87 26.67
CA LYS A 146 5.80 -11.01 25.24
C LYS A 146 7.30 -10.83 25.00
N SER A 147 8.08 -10.73 26.07
CA SER A 147 9.55 -10.64 26.01
C SER A 147 10.23 -12.00 25.95
N THR A 148 9.48 -13.08 26.14
CA THR A 148 9.99 -14.45 26.00
C THR A 148 9.15 -15.19 24.99
N ILE A 149 9.81 -15.84 24.03
CA ILE A 149 9.16 -16.76 23.08
C ILE A 149 9.87 -18.11 23.10
N THR A 150 9.12 -19.14 22.76
CA THR A 150 9.68 -20.47 22.50
C THR A 150 9.48 -20.80 21.04
N VAL A 151 10.58 -21.00 20.32
CA VAL A 151 10.57 -21.58 18.98
C VAL A 151 11.02 -23.03 19.07
N TYR A 152 10.81 -23.77 17.99
CA TYR A 152 11.13 -25.18 17.89
C TYR A 152 12.08 -25.42 16.73
N VAL A 153 13.02 -26.34 16.90
CA VAL A 153 14.05 -26.63 15.91
C VAL A 153 14.09 -28.10 15.52
N LEU A 154 14.37 -28.35 14.23
CA LEU A 154 14.65 -29.68 13.67
C LEU A 154 15.88 -29.62 12.76
N ALA A 155 16.62 -30.73 12.67
CA ALA A 155 17.63 -30.93 11.65
C ALA A 155 17.01 -31.64 10.44
N LYS A 156 17.21 -31.09 9.25
CA LYS A 156 16.72 -31.62 7.97
C LYS A 156 17.85 -31.88 6.99
N GLU A 157 17.59 -32.70 5.98
CA GLU A 157 18.53 -32.93 4.87
C GLU A 157 18.71 -31.64 4.02
N SER A 158 19.95 -31.17 3.88
CA SER A 158 20.36 -30.07 2.99
C SER A 158 20.69 -30.60 1.59
N LYS A 159 20.50 -29.78 0.55
CA LYS A 159 20.94 -30.08 -0.83
C LYS A 159 22.46 -29.96 -0.98
N THR A 160 23.07 -29.09 -0.18
CA THR A 160 24.51 -28.83 -0.14
C THR A 160 25.17 -29.75 0.90
N LYS A 161 26.35 -30.29 0.58
CA LYS A 161 27.11 -31.16 1.50
C LYS A 161 27.61 -30.36 2.71
N LEU A 162 26.78 -30.21 3.74
CA LEU A 162 27.09 -29.54 5.00
C LEU A 162 27.19 -30.59 6.12
N LYS A 163 28.43 -31.05 6.37
CA LYS A 163 28.97 -31.89 7.46
C LYS A 163 28.01 -32.65 8.41
N ASN A 164 28.49 -33.79 8.92
CA ASN A 164 27.92 -34.51 10.07
C ASN A 164 28.01 -33.69 11.36
N ALA A 165 26.92 -33.03 11.77
CA ALA A 165 26.78 -32.46 13.10
C ALA A 165 25.48 -32.94 13.76
N SER A 166 25.61 -33.75 14.80
CA SER A 166 24.49 -34.10 15.69
C SER A 166 24.38 -33.12 16.86
N LYS A 167 25.41 -32.32 17.13
CA LYS A 167 25.39 -31.28 18.17
C LYS A 167 25.47 -29.91 17.51
N VAL A 168 24.51 -29.07 17.84
CA VAL A 168 24.33 -27.74 17.26
C VAL A 168 24.31 -26.73 18.38
N ARG A 169 25.24 -25.77 18.32
CA ARG A 169 25.30 -24.62 19.21
C ARG A 169 24.57 -23.45 18.58
N PHE A 170 23.75 -22.78 19.37
CA PHE A 170 23.04 -21.57 18.99
C PHE A 170 23.74 -20.35 19.57
N SER A 171 23.87 -19.30 18.78
CA SER A 171 24.45 -18.04 19.24
C SER A 171 23.66 -16.84 18.74
N SER A 172 23.49 -15.85 19.62
CA SER A 172 22.90 -14.55 19.29
C SER A 172 23.98 -13.60 18.77
N SER A 173 23.71 -12.86 17.69
CA SER A 173 24.57 -11.77 17.23
C SER A 173 24.60 -10.57 18.20
N ASN A 174 23.62 -10.48 19.10
CA ASN A 174 23.58 -9.48 20.17
C ASN A 174 23.04 -10.13 21.46
N PRO A 175 23.88 -10.84 22.22
CA PRO A 175 23.46 -11.55 23.44
C PRO A 175 23.02 -10.62 24.57
N THR A 176 23.36 -9.33 24.49
CA THR A 176 22.90 -8.32 25.45
C THR A 176 21.47 -7.87 25.19
N ALA A 177 20.95 -8.06 23.97
CA ALA A 177 19.58 -7.72 23.61
C ALA A 177 18.68 -8.97 23.58
N ILE A 178 19.15 -10.05 22.95
CA ILE A 178 18.44 -11.33 22.87
C ILE A 178 19.30 -12.44 23.45
N LYS A 179 18.82 -13.04 24.53
CA LYS A 179 19.45 -14.15 25.24
C LYS A 179 18.78 -15.47 24.87
N ILE A 180 19.60 -16.50 24.68
CA ILE A 180 19.13 -17.88 24.60
C ILE A 180 19.03 -18.41 26.03
N VAL A 181 17.84 -18.85 26.43
CA VAL A 181 17.57 -19.31 27.80
C VAL A 181 17.85 -20.80 27.91
N GLY A 182 18.58 -21.20 28.96
CA GLY A 182 18.91 -22.60 29.23
C GLY A 182 20.14 -23.06 28.44
N ASN A 183 20.06 -24.26 27.86
CA ASN A 183 21.17 -24.87 27.13
C ASN A 183 21.22 -24.32 25.69
N ASP A 184 22.34 -23.70 25.33
CA ASP A 184 22.58 -23.17 23.98
C ASP A 184 23.04 -24.23 22.98
N THR A 185 23.29 -25.46 23.43
CA THR A 185 23.77 -26.57 22.61
C THR A 185 22.80 -27.74 22.65
N LEU A 186 22.18 -28.04 21.50
CA LEU A 186 21.19 -29.11 21.36
C LEU A 186 21.77 -30.29 20.58
N THR A 187 21.38 -31.50 20.96
CA THR A 187 21.71 -32.71 20.18
C THR A 187 20.54 -33.02 19.25
N LEU A 188 20.70 -32.78 17.96
CA LEU A 188 19.68 -32.93 16.94
C LEU A 188 19.99 -34.12 16.02
N THR A 189 18.96 -34.89 15.70
CA THR A 189 19.01 -36.00 14.73
C THR A 189 18.36 -35.54 13.43
N ILE A 190 19.00 -35.77 12.27
CA ILE A 190 18.42 -35.40 10.98
C ILE A 190 17.14 -36.20 10.73
N ASN A 191 16.12 -35.50 10.24
CA ASN A 191 14.81 -36.04 9.87
C ASN A 191 14.10 -36.74 11.05
N ASP A 192 14.48 -36.41 12.27
CA ASP A 192 13.67 -36.74 13.45
C ASP A 192 12.33 -36.00 13.37
N VAL A 193 11.31 -36.61 13.94
CA VAL A 193 9.96 -36.05 14.06
C VAL A 193 9.75 -35.28 15.37
N SER A 194 10.73 -35.33 16.27
CA SER A 194 10.65 -34.73 17.61
C SER A 194 11.33 -33.35 17.65
N PRO A 195 10.59 -32.24 17.45
CA PRO A 195 11.16 -30.89 17.53
C PRO A 195 11.66 -30.56 18.94
N GLN A 196 12.84 -29.94 19.03
CA GLN A 196 13.40 -29.47 20.30
C GLN A 196 13.09 -27.99 20.52
N ALA A 197 12.78 -27.61 21.76
CA ALA A 197 12.46 -26.24 22.11
C ALA A 197 13.73 -25.39 22.26
N LEU A 198 13.67 -24.16 21.77
CA LEU A 198 14.67 -23.11 21.94
C LEU A 198 13.95 -21.87 22.47
N THR A 199 14.21 -21.50 23.72
CA THR A 199 13.59 -20.34 24.36
C THR A 199 14.50 -19.12 24.20
N LEU A 200 13.90 -18.01 23.74
CA LEU A 200 14.57 -16.74 23.54
C LEU A 200 13.96 -15.69 24.46
N GLU A 201 14.80 -14.85 25.04
CA GLU A 201 14.41 -13.78 25.94
C GLU A 201 14.96 -12.44 25.43
N CYS A 202 14.08 -11.46 25.23
CA CYS A 202 14.43 -10.08 24.94
C CYS A 202 14.68 -9.35 26.25
N LEU A 203 15.91 -8.86 26.42
CA LEU A 203 16.37 -8.19 27.65
C LEU A 203 16.19 -6.67 27.57
N GLN A 204 16.26 -6.10 26.36
CA GLN A 204 16.14 -4.67 26.11
C GLN A 204 15.77 -4.38 24.65
N PRO A 205 15.21 -3.20 24.34
CA PRO A 205 14.96 -2.78 22.96
C PRO A 205 16.22 -2.73 22.09
N PHE A 206 16.09 -2.96 20.79
CA PHE A 206 17.20 -2.90 19.83
C PHE A 206 16.75 -2.39 18.45
N ASP A 207 17.65 -1.67 17.77
CA ASP A 207 17.40 -0.90 16.55
C ASP A 207 17.78 -1.61 15.24
N LYS A 208 18.47 -2.74 15.34
CA LYS A 208 18.88 -3.59 14.21
C LYS A 208 18.51 -5.03 14.47
N ASP A 209 18.04 -5.72 13.43
CA ASP A 209 17.69 -7.14 13.50
C ASP A 209 18.81 -7.96 14.18
N VAL A 210 18.42 -8.83 15.11
CA VAL A 210 19.33 -9.74 15.83
C VAL A 210 19.22 -11.11 15.20
N VAL A 211 20.35 -11.77 14.94
CA VAL A 211 20.38 -13.07 14.27
C VAL A 211 20.75 -14.14 15.26
N ILE A 212 19.88 -15.14 15.41
CA ILE A 212 20.18 -16.39 16.09
C ILE A 212 20.74 -17.37 15.06
N THR A 213 21.99 -17.74 15.23
CA THR A 213 22.73 -18.61 14.30
C THR A 213 22.88 -20.00 14.89
N ALA A 214 22.49 -21.02 14.13
CA ALA A 214 22.77 -22.42 14.43
C ALA A 214 24.11 -22.83 13.81
N ILE A 215 25.05 -23.31 14.61
CA ILE A 215 26.42 -23.63 14.23
C ILE A 215 26.74 -25.06 14.66
N ALA A 216 27.44 -25.82 13.82
CA ALA A 216 27.96 -27.13 14.23
C ALA A 216 28.92 -26.97 15.42
N GLU A 217 28.77 -27.79 16.47
CA GLU A 217 29.65 -27.72 17.65
C GLU A 217 31.12 -27.96 17.23
N GLY A 218 32.02 -27.06 17.66
CA GLY A 218 33.45 -27.12 17.33
C GLY A 218 33.83 -26.58 15.94
N ASP A 219 32.89 -25.95 15.22
CA ASP A 219 33.11 -25.45 13.87
C ASP A 219 32.60 -24.00 13.68
N VAL A 220 32.87 -23.42 12.51
CA VAL A 220 32.42 -22.07 12.10
C VAL A 220 31.32 -22.08 11.03
N PHE A 221 30.87 -23.26 10.58
CA PHE A 221 29.84 -23.38 9.55
C PHE A 221 28.43 -23.14 10.11
N VAL A 222 27.69 -22.27 9.42
CA VAL A 222 26.29 -21.94 9.72
C VAL A 222 25.37 -22.99 9.11
N LEU A 223 24.48 -23.55 9.93
CA LEU A 223 23.52 -24.59 9.54
C LEU A 223 22.08 -24.04 9.41
N GLY A 224 21.79 -22.87 9.99
CA GLY A 224 20.49 -22.24 9.96
C GLY A 224 20.47 -20.90 10.70
N GLN A 225 19.48 -20.07 10.41
CA GLN A 225 19.32 -18.76 11.04
C GLN A 225 17.86 -18.44 11.33
N LEU A 226 17.63 -17.75 12.45
CA LEU A 226 16.38 -17.09 12.81
C LEU A 226 16.65 -15.60 13.02
N ILE A 227 15.90 -14.76 12.33
CA ILE A 227 16.03 -13.30 12.40
C ILE A 227 15.01 -12.76 13.41
N ILE A 228 15.48 -12.19 14.51
CA ILE A 228 14.63 -11.46 15.45
C ILE A 228 14.56 -10.01 15.02
N LYS A 229 13.35 -9.55 14.72
CA LYS A 229 13.11 -8.23 14.15
C LYS A 229 13.33 -7.09 15.14
N ALA A 230 14.03 -6.05 14.68
CA ALA A 230 14.28 -4.80 15.41
C ALA A 230 13.01 -4.26 16.04
N ASN A 231 13.03 -4.02 17.36
CA ASN A 231 11.84 -3.71 18.14
C ASN A 231 11.94 -2.38 18.93
N SER A 232 13.00 -1.60 18.71
CA SER A 232 13.12 -0.27 19.32
C SER A 232 12.04 0.68 18.83
N LYS A 233 11.65 0.59 17.54
CA LYS A 233 10.54 1.34 16.96
C LYS A 233 9.21 0.65 17.27
N ARG A 234 8.39 1.34 18.06
CA ARG A 234 7.06 0.91 18.50
C ARG A 234 6.05 2.03 18.29
N TYR A 235 4.80 1.65 18.13
CA TYR A 235 3.71 2.59 17.95
C TYR A 235 2.55 2.30 18.90
N SER A 236 1.76 3.32 19.21
CA SER A 236 0.45 3.16 19.83
C SER A 236 -0.64 3.91 19.09
N THR A 237 -1.90 3.54 19.36
CA THR A 237 -3.09 4.19 18.82
C THR A 237 -4.25 4.05 19.78
N ILE A 238 -5.12 5.04 19.82
CA ILE A 238 -6.38 4.97 20.55
C ILE A 238 -7.42 4.30 19.66
N ILE A 239 -8.07 3.25 20.15
CA ILE A 239 -9.24 2.66 19.51
C ILE A 239 -10.46 3.38 20.09
N GLN A 240 -11.11 4.23 19.31
CA GLN A 240 -12.33 4.97 19.69
C GLN A 240 -13.56 4.33 19.04
N PRO A 241 -14.37 3.55 19.77
CA PRO A 241 -15.66 3.10 19.26
C PRO A 241 -16.64 4.27 19.19
N VAL A 242 -17.41 4.33 18.10
CA VAL A 242 -18.45 5.34 17.88
C VAL A 242 -19.74 4.66 17.41
N GLU A 243 -20.77 4.69 18.24
CA GLU A 243 -22.12 4.23 17.90
C GLU A 243 -22.84 5.26 17.02
N ILE A 244 -23.24 4.84 15.83
CA ILE A 244 -24.11 5.61 14.93
C ILE A 244 -25.53 5.07 15.05
N VAL A 245 -26.45 5.92 15.52
CA VAL A 245 -27.88 5.63 15.55
C VAL A 245 -28.61 6.38 14.43
N PHE A 246 -29.37 5.65 13.63
CA PHE A 246 -30.16 6.20 12.53
C PHE A 246 -31.60 6.45 13.00
N SER A 247 -32.00 7.71 13.10
CA SER A 247 -33.31 8.14 13.61
C SER A 247 -34.06 9.05 12.61
N SER A 248 -35.35 9.27 12.84
CA SER A 248 -36.13 10.27 12.10
C SER A 248 -35.75 11.71 12.45
N GLN A 249 -35.23 11.93 13.66
CA GLN A 249 -34.74 13.22 14.14
C GLN A 249 -33.25 13.14 14.44
N GLU A 250 -32.50 14.08 13.88
CA GLU A 250 -31.06 14.22 14.12
C GLU A 250 -30.78 14.82 15.50
N ASN A 251 -29.73 14.34 16.16
CA ASN A 251 -29.18 14.95 17.36
C ASN A 251 -27.65 14.82 17.33
N LEU A 252 -26.99 15.90 16.87
CA LEU A 252 -25.53 15.99 16.75
C LEU A 252 -24.86 16.44 18.05
N ASN A 253 -25.25 15.81 19.15
CA ASN A 253 -24.48 15.87 20.39
C ASN A 253 -23.76 14.54 20.59
N VAL A 254 -22.47 14.60 20.89
CA VAL A 254 -21.72 13.42 21.29
C VAL A 254 -22.09 13.06 22.73
N VAL A 255 -22.59 11.84 22.92
CA VAL A 255 -22.86 11.27 24.24
C VAL A 255 -21.85 10.16 24.49
N SER A 256 -21.24 10.14 25.67
CA SER A 256 -20.35 9.05 26.08
C SER A 256 -21.14 7.95 26.79
N ILE A 257 -20.95 6.71 26.36
CA ILE A 257 -21.57 5.52 26.93
C ILE A 257 -20.51 4.48 27.33
N PRO A 258 -20.81 3.55 28.25
CA PRO A 258 -19.88 2.48 28.61
C PRO A 258 -19.49 1.64 27.39
N ASN A 259 -18.23 1.22 27.33
CA ASN A 259 -17.76 0.31 26.28
C ASN A 259 -18.49 -1.02 26.34
N ALA A 260 -18.97 -1.49 25.18
CA ALA A 260 -19.50 -2.84 25.04
C ALA A 260 -18.41 -3.88 25.35
N PRO A 261 -18.76 -5.06 25.93
CA PRO A 261 -17.79 -6.11 26.23
C PRO A 261 -16.94 -6.54 25.04
N LEU A 262 -17.53 -6.53 23.83
CA LEU A 262 -16.83 -6.82 22.57
C LEU A 262 -15.56 -5.99 22.38
N PHE A 263 -15.59 -4.69 22.69
CA PHE A 263 -14.44 -3.81 22.44
C PHE A 263 -13.29 -4.06 23.42
N LYS A 264 -13.58 -4.55 24.63
CA LYS A 264 -12.55 -4.97 25.59
C LYS A 264 -11.84 -6.24 25.13
N GLU A 265 -12.60 -7.22 24.62
CA GLU A 265 -12.00 -8.43 24.04
C GLU A 265 -11.27 -8.12 22.72
N LEU A 266 -11.76 -7.16 21.95
CA LEU A 266 -11.07 -6.67 20.75
C LEU A 266 -9.71 -6.05 21.09
N GLU A 267 -9.64 -5.14 22.05
CA GLU A 267 -8.37 -4.57 22.55
C GLU A 267 -7.41 -5.67 23.01
N LYS A 268 -7.91 -6.63 23.78
CA LYS A 268 -7.11 -7.76 24.26
C LYS A 268 -6.54 -8.59 23.10
N LYS A 269 -7.34 -8.91 22.08
CA LYS A 269 -6.87 -9.67 20.90
C LYS A 269 -5.96 -8.84 20.00
N PHE A 270 -6.24 -7.54 19.85
CA PHE A 270 -5.38 -6.58 19.17
C PHE A 270 -3.97 -6.61 19.76
N ASN A 271 -3.87 -6.52 21.08
CA ASN A 271 -2.61 -6.42 21.80
C ASN A 271 -1.92 -7.76 22.07
N ASN A 272 -2.60 -8.90 22.02
CA ASN A 272 -2.00 -10.20 22.33
C ASN A 272 -1.83 -11.14 21.14
N ASN A 273 -2.48 -10.87 20.01
CA ASN A 273 -2.49 -11.81 18.88
C ASN A 273 -2.34 -11.16 17.50
N SER A 274 -2.86 -9.95 17.30
CA SER A 274 -2.91 -9.33 15.98
C SER A 274 -1.75 -8.35 15.79
N PHE A 275 -1.98 -7.07 16.05
CA PHE A 275 -1.05 -5.97 15.75
C PHE A 275 0.15 -5.90 16.68
N ASN A 276 0.13 -6.68 17.77
CA ASN A 276 1.31 -6.89 18.61
C ASN A 276 2.50 -7.40 17.80
N GLN A 277 2.27 -8.30 16.83
CA GLN A 277 3.34 -8.80 15.98
C GLN A 277 4.07 -7.68 15.24
N ALA A 278 3.37 -6.60 14.92
CA ALA A 278 3.87 -5.40 14.24
C ALA A 278 4.31 -4.28 15.21
N TYR A 279 4.45 -4.57 16.50
CA TYR A 279 4.83 -3.61 17.55
C TYR A 279 3.91 -2.39 17.66
N ILE A 280 2.61 -2.60 17.43
CA ILE A 280 1.57 -1.60 17.62
C ILE A 280 0.74 -1.99 18.86
N TYR A 281 0.62 -1.04 19.78
CA TYR A 281 -0.25 -1.13 20.95
C TYR A 281 -1.55 -0.35 20.71
N GLY A 282 -2.70 -0.99 20.96
CA GLY A 282 -4.01 -0.34 20.91
C GLY A 282 -4.51 -0.05 22.31
N GLU A 283 -4.81 1.21 22.62
CA GLU A 283 -5.48 1.61 23.86
C GLU A 283 -6.96 1.84 23.59
N LEU A 284 -7.85 1.11 24.25
CA LEU A 284 -9.28 1.36 24.12
C LEU A 284 -9.64 2.68 24.82
N ALA A 285 -10.31 3.58 24.08
CA ALA A 285 -10.83 4.81 24.65
C ALA A 285 -11.72 4.52 25.87
N PRO A 286 -11.71 5.34 26.95
CA PRO A 286 -12.40 5.02 28.19
C PRO A 286 -13.90 4.75 28.04
N GLN A 287 -14.51 5.42 27.06
CA GLN A 287 -15.94 5.32 26.76
C GLN A 287 -16.16 5.30 25.24
N THR A 288 -17.23 4.63 24.85
CA THR A 288 -17.75 4.66 23.49
C THR A 288 -18.48 5.97 23.30
N GLN A 289 -18.30 6.60 22.15
CA GLN A 289 -19.03 7.80 21.79
C GLN A 289 -20.28 7.44 20.99
N LYS A 290 -21.33 8.24 21.07
CA LYS A 290 -22.59 8.00 20.38
C LYS A 290 -23.08 9.28 19.74
N ILE A 291 -23.55 9.17 18.49
CA ILE A 291 -24.26 10.25 17.79
C ILE A 291 -25.55 9.71 17.14
N ILE A 292 -26.52 10.60 16.94
CA ILE A 292 -27.79 10.28 16.27
C ILE A 292 -27.86 11.08 14.97
N VAL A 293 -27.97 10.38 13.85
CA VAL A 293 -28.02 10.97 12.51
C VAL A 293 -29.39 10.77 11.86
N ASN A 294 -29.76 11.66 10.93
CA ASN A 294 -31.04 11.57 10.23
C ASN A 294 -31.03 10.43 9.18
N LYS A 295 -31.78 9.36 9.43
CA LYS A 295 -31.95 8.23 8.49
C LYS A 295 -32.40 8.67 7.11
N LYS A 296 -33.33 9.63 7.02
CA LYS A 296 -33.89 10.09 5.74
C LYS A 296 -32.84 10.70 4.82
N GLU A 297 -31.85 11.42 5.38
CA GLU A 297 -30.77 12.02 4.60
C GLU A 297 -29.97 10.96 3.83
N PHE A 298 -29.66 9.83 4.48
CA PHE A 298 -28.90 8.75 3.87
C PHE A 298 -29.70 7.94 2.84
N LEU A 299 -31.01 7.80 3.06
CA LEU A 299 -31.93 7.19 2.09
C LEU A 299 -32.11 8.08 0.85
N ASP A 300 -32.34 9.38 1.05
CA ASP A 300 -32.55 10.35 -0.05
C ASP A 300 -31.28 10.48 -0.92
N GLN A 301 -30.09 10.35 -0.31
CA GLN A 301 -28.80 10.31 -1.03
C GLN A 301 -28.45 8.92 -1.59
N GLN A 302 -29.32 7.92 -1.42
CA GLN A 302 -29.14 6.54 -1.88
C GLN A 302 -27.90 5.83 -1.33
N TYR A 303 -27.39 6.25 -0.17
CA TYR A 303 -26.31 5.55 0.52
C TYR A 303 -26.80 4.33 1.29
N LEU A 304 -28.09 4.31 1.63
CA LEU A 304 -28.76 3.19 2.27
C LEU A 304 -29.91 2.69 1.39
N PHE A 305 -30.27 1.43 1.55
CA PHE A 305 -31.48 0.84 0.98
C PHE A 305 -32.12 -0.15 1.95
N GLU A 306 -33.40 -0.43 1.75
CA GLU A 306 -34.15 -1.38 2.59
C GLU A 306 -34.42 -2.68 1.83
N LEU A 307 -34.32 -3.81 2.55
CA LEU A 307 -34.64 -5.14 2.07
C LEU A 307 -35.22 -5.96 3.23
N ASN A 308 -36.40 -6.54 3.05
CA ASN A 308 -37.10 -7.33 4.07
C ASN A 308 -37.25 -6.62 5.44
N GLY A 309 -37.46 -5.29 5.44
CA GLY A 309 -37.57 -4.49 6.66
C GLY A 309 -36.24 -4.23 7.38
N LEU A 310 -35.11 -4.65 6.81
CA LEU A 310 -33.76 -4.36 7.30
C LEU A 310 -33.10 -3.28 6.44
N LEU A 311 -32.24 -2.48 7.06
CA LEU A 311 -31.51 -1.40 6.41
C LEU A 311 -30.09 -1.86 6.04
N TYR A 312 -29.63 -1.51 4.85
CA TYR A 312 -28.33 -1.91 4.32
C TYR A 312 -27.52 -0.72 3.81
N GLY A 313 -26.20 -0.77 4.02
CA GLY A 313 -25.25 0.13 3.38
C GLY A 313 -25.05 -0.21 1.91
N ARG A 314 -25.21 0.76 1.01
CA ARG A 314 -25.10 0.52 -0.44
C ARG A 314 -23.65 0.40 -0.91
N LYS A 315 -23.38 -0.61 -1.73
CA LYS A 315 -22.17 -0.81 -2.52
C LYS A 315 -22.57 -0.91 -4.00
N GLU A 316 -21.83 -0.28 -4.91
CA GLU A 316 -22.01 -0.48 -6.36
C GLU A 316 -20.77 -1.18 -6.92
N GLU A 317 -20.95 -2.31 -7.62
CA GLU A 317 -19.84 -3.04 -8.25
C GLU A 317 -19.39 -2.45 -9.61
N LYS A 318 -20.15 -1.53 -10.24
CA LYS A 318 -19.97 -1.17 -11.66
C LYS A 318 -19.32 0.17 -11.99
N ASP A 319 -19.12 1.09 -11.05
CA ASP A 319 -18.45 2.38 -11.29
C ASP A 319 -17.48 2.72 -10.15
N ASP A 320 -16.22 3.03 -10.52
CA ASP A 320 -15.17 3.61 -9.69
C ASP A 320 -15.17 3.10 -8.23
N GLU A 321 -14.60 1.91 -8.03
CA GLU A 321 -14.79 0.85 -6.99
C GLU A 321 -15.18 1.22 -5.52
N ASP A 322 -15.24 2.47 -5.10
CA ASP A 322 -15.65 2.87 -3.74
C ASP A 322 -16.37 4.24 -3.67
N LYS A 323 -16.88 4.79 -4.77
CA LYS A 323 -17.43 6.17 -4.80
C LYS A 323 -18.55 6.41 -3.78
N LEU A 324 -19.58 5.56 -3.73
CA LEU A 324 -20.68 5.70 -2.78
C LEU A 324 -20.23 5.49 -1.32
N ARG A 325 -19.34 4.52 -1.08
CA ARG A 325 -18.77 4.27 0.25
C ARG A 325 -17.96 5.47 0.74
N LYS A 326 -17.15 6.07 -0.11
CA LYS A 326 -16.40 7.30 0.21
C LYS A 326 -17.35 8.44 0.59
N LYS A 327 -18.48 8.59 -0.11
CA LYS A 327 -19.49 9.60 0.21
C LYS A 327 -20.22 9.31 1.53
N PHE A 328 -20.65 8.07 1.74
CA PHE A 328 -21.24 7.63 3.01
C PHE A 328 -20.28 7.89 4.19
N ASN A 329 -19.02 7.47 4.05
CA ASN A 329 -17.99 7.68 5.07
C ASN A 329 -17.79 9.18 5.34
N SER A 330 -17.65 9.99 4.29
CA SER A 330 -17.46 11.43 4.42
C SER A 330 -18.61 12.10 5.16
N LEU A 331 -19.85 11.67 4.90
CA LEU A 331 -21.02 12.20 5.59
C LEU A 331 -21.03 11.82 7.07
N ILE A 332 -20.80 10.55 7.41
CA ILE A 332 -20.73 10.10 8.81
C ILE A 332 -19.60 10.80 9.57
N GLU A 333 -18.39 10.84 9.00
CA GLU A 333 -17.22 11.48 9.59
C GLU A 333 -17.44 12.98 9.81
N SER A 334 -18.07 13.66 8.85
CA SER A 334 -18.42 15.08 8.95
C SER A 334 -19.45 15.34 10.05
N LYS A 335 -20.52 14.52 10.13
CA LYS A 335 -21.55 14.62 11.18
C LYS A 335 -20.95 14.39 12.57
N TYR A 336 -20.09 13.39 12.72
CA TYR A 336 -19.38 13.12 13.97
C TYR A 336 -18.43 14.25 14.35
N THR A 337 -17.65 14.78 13.40
CA THR A 337 -16.73 15.91 13.65
C THR A 337 -17.49 17.18 14.03
N SER A 338 -18.63 17.45 13.39
CA SER A 338 -19.51 18.58 13.73
C SER A 338 -20.05 18.44 15.15
N ALA A 339 -20.48 17.23 15.53
CA ALA A 339 -20.97 16.93 16.87
C ALA A 339 -19.87 17.10 17.94
N LEU A 340 -18.63 16.67 17.66
CA LEU A 340 -17.47 16.85 18.54
C LEU A 340 -17.17 18.33 18.79
N ASN A 341 -17.21 19.14 17.73
CA ASN A 341 -16.84 20.57 17.80
C ASN A 341 -18.01 21.48 18.22
N LYS A 342 -19.21 20.91 18.49
CA LYS A 342 -20.43 21.65 18.84
C LYS A 342 -20.79 22.75 17.83
N ILE A 343 -20.48 22.51 16.56
CA ILE A 343 -20.77 23.46 15.48
C ILE A 343 -22.25 23.25 15.09
N SER A 344 -23.05 24.31 15.13
CA SER A 344 -24.43 24.26 14.66
C SER A 344 -24.45 24.00 13.15
N THR A 345 -24.95 22.84 12.75
CA THR A 345 -24.93 22.40 11.35
C THR A 345 -25.92 23.18 10.48
N GLY A 346 -25.39 24.02 9.58
CA GLY A 346 -25.86 23.95 8.20
C GLY A 346 -25.25 22.67 7.60
N ASN A 347 -26.00 21.91 6.82
CA ASN A 347 -25.49 20.68 6.19
C ASN A 347 -24.28 21.03 5.29
N PRO A 348 -23.04 20.59 5.60
CA PRO A 348 -21.86 20.98 4.83
C PRO A 348 -21.92 20.51 3.37
N GLU A 349 -22.57 19.38 3.10
CA GLU A 349 -22.77 18.88 1.74
C GLU A 349 -23.86 19.66 1.01
N GLU A 350 -24.90 20.11 1.72
CA GLU A 350 -25.88 21.04 1.15
C GLU A 350 -25.25 22.39 0.84
N LEU A 351 -24.40 22.91 1.73
CA LEU A 351 -23.67 24.15 1.51
C LEU A 351 -22.67 24.01 0.35
N LYS A 352 -21.99 22.87 0.23
CA LYS A 352 -21.15 22.55 -0.92
C LYS A 352 -21.96 22.49 -2.23
N ASN A 353 -23.11 21.81 -2.24
CA ASN A 353 -24.02 21.79 -3.38
C ASN A 353 -24.57 23.18 -3.72
N GLN A 354 -24.81 24.04 -2.72
CA GLN A 354 -25.20 25.43 -2.93
C GLN A 354 -24.05 26.25 -3.52
N ILE A 355 -22.81 26.04 -3.06
CA ILE A 355 -21.60 26.65 -3.63
C ILE A 355 -21.46 26.23 -5.10
N GLU A 356 -21.49 24.94 -5.43
CA GLU A 356 -21.36 24.45 -6.81
C GLU A 356 -22.47 25.00 -7.72
N LYS A 357 -23.72 25.02 -7.27
CA LYS A 357 -24.83 25.66 -8.01
C LYS A 357 -24.61 27.17 -8.20
N GLN A 358 -24.00 27.83 -7.23
CA GLN A 358 -23.70 29.26 -7.31
C GLN A 358 -22.51 29.54 -8.22
N GLU A 359 -21.51 28.66 -8.28
CA GLU A 359 -20.39 28.71 -9.24
C GLU A 359 -20.93 28.64 -10.68
N ILE A 360 -21.83 27.70 -10.97
CA ILE A 360 -22.49 27.59 -12.28
C ILE A 360 -23.26 28.88 -12.63
N LYS A 361 -24.08 29.40 -11.71
CA LYS A 361 -24.83 30.63 -11.95
C LYS A 361 -23.94 31.84 -12.21
N LEU A 362 -22.83 31.95 -11.48
CA LEU A 362 -21.86 33.02 -11.67
C LEU A 362 -21.20 32.92 -13.06
N LEU A 363 -20.80 31.72 -13.49
CA LEU A 363 -20.27 31.46 -14.83
C LEU A 363 -21.26 31.86 -15.92
N GLU A 364 -22.50 31.37 -15.85
CA GLU A 364 -23.54 31.64 -16.85
C GLU A 364 -23.90 33.13 -16.92
N THR A 365 -23.88 33.83 -15.79
CA THR A 365 -24.16 35.27 -15.74
C THR A 365 -23.01 36.06 -16.31
N PHE A 366 -21.76 35.66 -16.04
CA PHE A 366 -20.58 36.28 -16.64
C PHE A 366 -20.56 36.09 -18.16
N ASP A 367 -20.82 34.88 -18.66
CA ASP A 367 -20.83 34.55 -20.08
C ASP A 367 -21.81 35.42 -20.89
N LYS A 368 -22.99 35.71 -20.33
CA LYS A 368 -23.99 36.59 -20.97
C LYS A 368 -23.54 38.04 -21.11
N GLU A 369 -22.73 38.53 -20.17
CA GLU A 369 -22.21 39.91 -20.18
C GLU A 369 -20.86 40.00 -20.92
N PHE A 370 -20.18 38.87 -21.10
CA PHE A 370 -18.93 38.75 -21.83
C PHE A 370 -19.20 38.63 -23.34
N ASP A 371 -19.54 39.77 -23.97
CA ASP A 371 -19.84 39.88 -25.42
C ASP A 371 -18.57 39.69 -26.30
N TYR A 372 -18.14 38.43 -26.42
CA TYR A 372 -17.04 37.98 -27.27
C TYR A 372 -17.47 36.81 -28.16
N LYS A 373 -17.28 36.93 -29.48
CA LYS A 373 -17.61 35.88 -30.46
C LYS A 373 -16.35 35.18 -30.96
N LEU A 374 -16.36 33.85 -30.94
CA LEU A 374 -15.26 33.02 -31.45
C LEU A 374 -15.12 33.15 -32.98
N GLY A 375 -13.88 33.03 -33.48
CA GLY A 375 -13.59 33.01 -34.91
C GLY A 375 -13.62 34.37 -35.62
N GLN A 376 -13.58 35.47 -34.86
CA GLN A 376 -13.44 36.83 -35.39
C GLN A 376 -11.95 37.20 -35.52
N ASP A 377 -11.62 38.17 -36.38
CA ASP A 377 -10.24 38.54 -36.69
C ASP A 377 -9.49 39.24 -35.54
N LEU A 378 -8.17 39.41 -35.70
CA LEU A 378 -7.30 40.08 -34.73
C LEU A 378 -7.77 41.51 -34.43
N VAL A 379 -8.30 42.22 -35.43
CA VAL A 379 -8.81 43.59 -35.29
C VAL A 379 -10.01 43.63 -34.35
N TYR A 380 -10.94 42.69 -34.48
CA TYR A 380 -12.06 42.52 -33.56
C TYR A 380 -11.59 42.23 -32.13
N ALA A 381 -10.62 41.32 -31.98
CA ALA A 381 -10.08 40.98 -30.67
C ALA A 381 -9.36 42.17 -30.00
N GLN A 382 -8.58 42.94 -30.77
CA GLN A 382 -7.93 44.16 -30.32
C GLN A 382 -8.94 45.23 -29.89
N LYS A 383 -9.99 45.44 -30.70
CA LYS A 383 -11.09 46.35 -30.37
C LYS A 383 -11.78 45.94 -29.06
N LYS A 384 -12.12 44.66 -28.90
CA LYS A 384 -12.74 44.13 -27.68
C LYS A 384 -11.83 44.26 -26.45
N HIS A 385 -10.52 44.08 -26.62
CA HIS A 385 -9.55 44.35 -25.57
C HIS A 385 -9.49 45.83 -25.18
N GLN A 386 -9.43 46.75 -26.15
CA GLN A 386 -9.50 48.20 -25.91
C GLN A 386 -10.81 48.60 -25.21
N GLU A 387 -11.91 47.94 -25.55
CA GLU A 387 -13.20 48.11 -24.89
C GLU A 387 -13.24 47.56 -23.46
N LYS A 388 -12.17 46.88 -23.00
CA LYS A 388 -12.04 46.25 -21.68
C LYS A 388 -13.21 45.33 -21.35
N ILE A 389 -13.64 44.50 -22.32
CA ILE A 389 -14.86 43.69 -22.18
C ILE A 389 -14.86 42.75 -20.96
N VAL A 390 -13.71 42.19 -20.57
CA VAL A 390 -13.58 41.35 -19.37
C VAL A 390 -13.91 42.16 -18.12
N THR A 391 -13.35 43.37 -18.00
CA THR A 391 -13.60 44.27 -16.87
C THR A 391 -15.04 44.75 -16.86
N LYS A 392 -15.62 45.08 -18.02
CA LYS A 392 -17.02 45.48 -18.13
C LYS A 392 -17.97 44.35 -17.73
N ALA A 393 -17.73 43.13 -18.21
CA ALA A 393 -18.52 41.95 -17.86
C ALA A 393 -18.39 41.63 -16.36
N TRP A 394 -17.17 41.62 -15.82
CA TRP A 394 -16.95 41.38 -14.40
C TRP A 394 -17.65 42.42 -13.52
N ASN A 395 -17.50 43.70 -13.85
CA ASN A 395 -18.09 44.80 -13.07
C ASN A 395 -19.59 45.00 -13.34
N HIS A 396 -20.21 44.18 -14.19
CA HIS A 396 -21.64 44.27 -14.43
C HIS A 396 -22.41 43.97 -13.13
N PRO A 397 -23.46 44.74 -12.76
CA PRO A 397 -24.15 44.60 -11.47
C PRO A 397 -24.69 43.19 -11.21
N LYS A 398 -25.15 42.49 -12.26
CA LYS A 398 -25.65 41.11 -12.12
C LYS A 398 -24.53 40.12 -11.77
N VAL A 399 -23.37 40.26 -12.39
CA VAL A 399 -22.20 39.41 -12.13
C VAL A 399 -21.68 39.65 -10.72
N GLN A 400 -21.56 40.91 -10.31
CA GLN A 400 -21.15 41.27 -8.95
C GLN A 400 -22.15 40.79 -7.88
N ALA A 401 -23.45 40.77 -8.19
CA ALA A 401 -24.47 40.23 -7.29
C ALA A 401 -24.31 38.71 -7.09
N GLU A 402 -24.09 37.95 -8.18
CA GLU A 402 -23.85 36.50 -8.08
C GLU A 402 -22.51 36.18 -7.40
N TYR A 403 -21.47 36.98 -7.64
CA TYR A 403 -20.18 36.86 -6.95
C TYR A 403 -20.29 37.17 -5.45
N SER A 404 -21.10 38.17 -5.08
CA SER A 404 -21.36 38.48 -3.67
C SER A 404 -22.10 37.34 -2.96
N LYS A 405 -23.04 36.67 -3.63
CA LYS A 405 -23.70 35.46 -3.11
C LYS A 405 -22.71 34.31 -2.94
N TYR A 406 -21.84 34.11 -3.92
CA TYR A 406 -20.74 33.13 -3.85
C TYR A 406 -19.84 33.37 -2.63
N LEU A 407 -19.36 34.61 -2.43
CA LEU A 407 -18.53 34.98 -1.29
C LEU A 407 -19.25 34.76 0.04
N LYS A 408 -20.54 35.08 0.13
CA LYS A 408 -21.34 34.81 1.34
C LYS A 408 -21.42 33.31 1.65
N LEU A 409 -21.65 32.46 0.65
CA LEU A 409 -21.66 31.00 0.84
C LEU A 409 -20.27 30.47 1.26
N LYS A 410 -19.19 31.01 0.68
CA LYS A 410 -17.81 30.67 1.06
C LYS A 410 -17.46 31.13 2.48
N GLN A 411 -17.94 32.31 2.88
CA GLN A 411 -17.78 32.82 4.23
C GLN A 411 -18.59 31.98 5.24
N GLN A 412 -19.84 31.64 4.91
CA GLN A 412 -20.65 30.70 5.70
C GLN A 412 -19.99 29.33 5.82
N SER A 413 -19.30 28.85 4.78
CA SER A 413 -18.52 27.62 4.84
C SER A 413 -17.30 27.75 5.75
N ARG A 414 -16.64 28.90 5.77
CA ARG A 414 -15.50 29.16 6.69
C ARG A 414 -15.95 29.33 8.15
N GLU A 415 -17.07 30.00 8.38
CA GLU A 415 -17.61 30.30 9.72
C GLU A 415 -18.42 29.14 10.32
N GLY A 416 -19.06 28.32 9.49
CA GLY A 416 -19.83 27.13 9.86
C GLY A 416 -19.03 25.83 9.88
N GLY A 417 -17.69 25.89 9.85
CA GLY A 417 -16.82 24.70 9.95
C GLY A 417 -16.89 23.78 8.74
N GLY A 418 -16.76 24.31 7.53
CA GLY A 418 -16.74 23.56 6.27
C GLY A 418 -15.89 22.30 6.39
N THR A 419 -16.42 21.16 5.88
CA THR A 419 -15.94 19.78 6.09
C THR A 419 -14.68 19.68 6.95
N MET A 420 -14.81 19.90 8.26
CA MET A 420 -13.68 19.69 9.15
C MET A 420 -13.35 18.22 9.07
N PRO A 421 -12.16 17.84 8.58
CA PRO A 421 -11.81 16.44 8.46
C PRO A 421 -11.77 15.84 9.87
N LEU A 422 -12.26 14.61 9.99
CA LEU A 422 -12.16 13.87 11.24
C LEU A 422 -10.69 13.80 11.67
N ASN A 423 -10.41 14.26 12.89
CA ASN A 423 -9.08 14.14 13.46
C ASN A 423 -8.77 12.67 13.74
N LYS A 424 -7.98 12.06 12.87
CA LYS A 424 -7.53 10.67 12.97
C LYS A 424 -6.16 10.56 13.63
N HIS A 425 -5.59 11.67 14.09
CA HIS A 425 -4.25 11.67 14.64
C HIS A 425 -4.18 10.76 15.88
N ASN A 426 -3.30 9.77 15.84
CA ASN A 426 -3.11 8.78 16.90
C ASN A 426 -4.38 7.98 17.28
N THR A 427 -5.41 7.98 16.43
CA THR A 427 -6.74 7.43 16.79
C THR A 427 -7.38 6.65 15.64
N LEU A 428 -7.58 5.35 15.84
CA LEU A 428 -8.44 4.49 15.03
C LEU A 428 -9.90 4.67 15.43
N HIS A 429 -10.73 5.10 14.48
CA HIS A 429 -12.17 5.25 14.70
C HIS A 429 -12.90 4.00 14.23
N LEU A 430 -13.61 3.36 15.16
CA LEU A 430 -14.44 2.19 14.89
C LEU A 430 -15.90 2.64 14.95
N PHE A 431 -16.44 3.07 13.80
CA PHE A 431 -17.85 3.38 13.67
C PHE A 431 -18.64 2.08 13.63
N TYR A 432 -19.70 1.98 14.42
CA TYR A 432 -20.59 0.84 14.37
C TYR A 432 -22.05 1.27 14.43
N SER A 433 -22.93 0.48 13.83
CA SER A 433 -24.38 0.70 13.91
C SER A 433 -25.11 -0.62 14.14
N LYS A 434 -26.12 -0.56 15.01
CA LYS A 434 -27.08 -1.66 15.22
C LYS A 434 -28.30 -1.54 14.30
N ASP A 435 -28.47 -0.40 13.64
CA ASP A 435 -29.62 -0.11 12.79
C ASP A 435 -29.39 -0.55 11.33
N ILE A 436 -28.12 -0.66 10.91
CA ILE A 436 -27.74 -1.17 9.59
C ILE A 436 -27.34 -2.64 9.74
N HIS A 437 -28.09 -3.53 9.08
CA HIS A 437 -27.84 -4.96 9.14
C HIS A 437 -26.50 -5.35 8.52
N GLY A 438 -26.18 -4.82 7.33
CA GLY A 438 -24.90 -5.06 6.65
C GLY A 438 -24.75 -4.17 5.42
N GLY A 439 -23.65 -4.32 4.70
CA GLY A 439 -23.45 -3.70 3.39
C GLY A 439 -23.73 -4.67 2.26
N GLY A 440 -24.16 -4.18 1.10
CA GLY A 440 -24.43 -5.02 -0.06
C GLY A 440 -24.72 -4.23 -1.34
N ASP A 441 -24.70 -4.92 -2.48
CA ASP A 441 -25.10 -4.36 -3.76
C ASP A 441 -26.55 -4.76 -4.08
N SER A 442 -27.43 -3.76 -4.11
CA SER A 442 -28.86 -3.96 -4.41
C SER A 442 -29.11 -4.60 -5.78
N SER A 443 -28.15 -4.51 -6.72
CA SER A 443 -28.26 -5.14 -8.04
C SER A 443 -27.98 -6.65 -8.04
N THR A 444 -27.45 -7.18 -6.93
CA THR A 444 -27.14 -8.62 -6.75
C THR A 444 -28.21 -9.37 -5.96
N ILE A 445 -29.31 -8.71 -5.59
CA ILE A 445 -30.40 -9.33 -4.83
C ILE A 445 -30.99 -10.48 -5.65
N GLU A 446 -31.07 -11.66 -5.04
CA GLU A 446 -31.65 -12.85 -5.63
C GLU A 446 -32.78 -13.40 -4.76
N THR A 447 -33.51 -14.39 -5.25
CA THR A 447 -34.58 -15.07 -4.50
C THR A 447 -34.06 -16.43 -4.06
N ASP A 448 -34.14 -16.74 -2.77
CA ASP A 448 -33.77 -18.05 -2.25
C ASP A 448 -34.82 -19.13 -2.57
N ASP A 449 -34.52 -20.38 -2.23
CA ASP A 449 -35.40 -21.54 -2.46
C ASP A 449 -36.79 -21.40 -1.79
N ASN A 450 -36.92 -20.52 -0.79
CA ASN A 450 -38.15 -20.26 -0.06
C ASN A 450 -38.92 -19.03 -0.60
N GLY A 451 -38.47 -18.41 -1.69
CA GLY A 451 -39.11 -17.23 -2.27
C GLY A 451 -38.74 -15.92 -1.56
N THR A 452 -37.73 -15.91 -0.68
CA THR A 452 -37.31 -14.73 0.06
C THR A 452 -36.19 -14.01 -0.69
N LEU A 453 -36.27 -12.68 -0.78
CA LEU A 453 -35.20 -11.89 -1.38
C LEU A 453 -33.98 -11.86 -0.46
N VAL A 454 -32.81 -12.21 -0.96
CA VAL A 454 -31.56 -12.28 -0.20
C VAL A 454 -30.43 -11.53 -0.89
N LEU A 455 -29.50 -11.03 -0.08
CA LEU A 455 -28.23 -10.51 -0.55
C LEU A 455 -27.19 -11.62 -0.50
N PRO A 456 -26.70 -12.13 -1.65
CA PRO A 456 -25.77 -13.26 -1.68
C PRO A 456 -24.40 -12.89 -1.07
N ARG A 457 -24.06 -11.61 -1.04
CA ARG A 457 -22.79 -11.10 -0.50
C ARG A 457 -23.04 -10.02 0.54
N LEU A 458 -23.15 -10.45 1.80
CA LEU A 458 -23.27 -9.55 2.93
C LEU A 458 -21.90 -9.07 3.42
N VAL A 459 -21.70 -7.75 3.44
CA VAL A 459 -20.52 -7.11 4.04
C VAL A 459 -20.83 -6.84 5.51
N GLN A 460 -20.07 -7.46 6.42
CA GLN A 460 -20.27 -7.35 7.86
C GLN A 460 -19.52 -6.17 8.48
N ALA A 461 -18.35 -5.86 7.93
CA ALA A 461 -17.53 -4.70 8.25
C ALA A 461 -16.73 -4.30 7.00
N TYR A 462 -16.24 -3.06 6.96
CA TYR A 462 -15.31 -2.65 5.92
C TYR A 462 -14.45 -1.46 6.38
N SER A 463 -13.29 -1.35 5.76
CA SER A 463 -12.41 -0.19 5.86
C SER A 463 -11.88 0.22 4.50
N LEU A 464 -11.73 1.52 4.30
CA LEU A 464 -10.92 2.04 3.19
C LEU A 464 -9.44 2.01 3.59
N LEU A 465 -8.57 1.76 2.62
CA LEU A 465 -7.14 1.60 2.87
C LEU A 465 -6.52 2.87 3.47
N GLY A 466 -5.86 2.74 4.62
CA GLY A 466 -5.08 3.80 5.26
C GLY A 466 -5.90 4.98 5.79
N THR A 467 -7.22 4.83 5.95
CA THR A 467 -8.08 5.95 6.36
C THR A 467 -8.19 6.14 7.87
N GLY A 468 -7.66 5.22 8.68
CA GLY A 468 -7.82 5.23 10.14
C GLY A 468 -9.24 4.98 10.63
N VAL A 469 -10.12 4.49 9.74
CA VAL A 469 -11.55 4.30 10.03
C VAL A 469 -11.99 2.90 9.62
N CYS A 470 -12.77 2.26 10.49
CA CYS A 470 -13.44 0.99 10.26
C CYS A 470 -14.94 1.14 10.52
N TYR A 471 -15.77 0.59 9.64
CA TYR A 471 -17.23 0.57 9.78
C TYR A 471 -17.69 -0.86 10.08
N VAL A 472 -18.47 -1.05 11.15
CA VAL A 472 -18.98 -2.35 11.59
C VAL A 472 -20.51 -2.32 11.63
N PHE A 473 -21.14 -3.24 10.93
CA PHE A 473 -22.60 -3.34 10.88
C PHE A 473 -23.14 -4.33 11.93
N ASP A 474 -24.45 -4.35 12.13
CA ASP A 474 -25.12 -5.20 13.12
C ASP A 474 -24.80 -6.69 12.94
N SER A 475 -24.79 -7.19 11.69
CA SER A 475 -24.37 -8.56 11.38
C SER A 475 -22.91 -8.83 11.79
N GLY A 476 -22.01 -7.87 11.61
CA GLY A 476 -20.62 -7.97 12.04
C GLY A 476 -20.44 -7.94 13.55
N LEU A 477 -21.28 -7.21 14.28
CA LEU A 477 -21.27 -7.21 15.75
C LEU A 477 -21.71 -8.57 16.33
N LYS A 478 -22.63 -9.26 15.64
CA LYS A 478 -23.25 -10.53 16.06
C LYS A 478 -22.55 -11.79 15.51
N ALA A 479 -21.63 -11.65 14.56
CA ALA A 479 -20.91 -12.76 13.96
C ALA A 479 -20.08 -13.53 15.01
N ALA A 480 -19.97 -14.85 14.85
CA ALA A 480 -19.19 -15.70 15.77
C ALA A 480 -17.69 -15.35 15.79
N ASP A 481 -17.17 -14.84 14.67
CA ASP A 481 -15.78 -14.42 14.46
C ASP A 481 -15.62 -12.90 14.43
N ASN A 482 -16.60 -12.15 14.96
CA ASN A 482 -16.70 -10.69 14.92
C ASN A 482 -15.38 -9.96 15.19
N ILE A 483 -14.66 -10.28 16.28
CA ILE A 483 -13.40 -9.63 16.63
C ILE A 483 -12.38 -9.79 15.51
N THR A 484 -12.27 -10.99 14.94
CA THR A 484 -11.26 -11.29 13.93
C THR A 484 -11.55 -10.56 12.62
N THR A 485 -12.83 -10.47 12.24
CA THR A 485 -13.26 -9.69 11.07
C THR A 485 -13.01 -8.20 11.28
N ILE A 486 -13.30 -7.66 12.47
CA ILE A 486 -13.00 -6.25 12.76
C ILE A 486 -11.48 -5.99 12.75
N LEU A 487 -10.65 -6.90 13.29
CA LEU A 487 -9.19 -6.75 13.24
C LEU A 487 -8.63 -6.78 11.82
N HIS A 488 -9.19 -7.60 10.92
CA HIS A 488 -8.87 -7.60 9.49
C HIS A 488 -9.14 -6.22 8.87
N GLU A 489 -10.33 -5.66 9.12
CA GLU A 489 -10.69 -4.34 8.61
C GLU A 489 -9.87 -3.21 9.24
N LEU A 490 -9.51 -3.30 10.52
CA LEU A 490 -8.55 -2.36 11.13
C LEU A 490 -7.16 -2.46 10.47
N GLY A 491 -6.80 -3.63 9.95
CA GLY A 491 -5.58 -3.81 9.15
C GLY A 491 -5.63 -2.95 7.89
N HIS A 492 -6.75 -2.98 7.17
CA HIS A 492 -6.98 -2.08 6.04
C HIS A 492 -6.99 -0.60 6.46
N SER A 493 -7.62 -0.25 7.59
CA SER A 493 -7.60 1.14 8.12
C SER A 493 -6.18 1.65 8.37
N LEU A 494 -5.25 0.76 8.73
CA LEU A 494 -3.83 1.04 8.94
C LEU A 494 -2.98 0.93 7.66
N GLY A 495 -3.60 0.69 6.51
CA GLY A 495 -2.91 0.68 5.22
C GLY A 495 -2.32 -0.67 4.82
N LEU A 496 -2.72 -1.77 5.48
CA LEU A 496 -2.38 -3.11 5.00
C LEU A 496 -3.28 -3.51 3.83
N GLU A 497 -2.65 -4.00 2.79
CA GLU A 497 -3.32 -4.64 1.67
C GLU A 497 -3.32 -6.16 1.86
N HIS A 498 -4.18 -6.84 1.10
CA HIS A 498 -4.06 -8.28 0.94
C HIS A 498 -2.67 -8.62 0.34
N PRO A 499 -2.04 -9.73 0.74
CA PRO A 499 -0.73 -10.12 0.23
C PRO A 499 -0.76 -10.65 -1.21
N PHE A 500 -1.96 -10.89 -1.75
CA PHE A 500 -2.22 -11.30 -3.13
C PHE A 500 -2.82 -10.12 -3.93
N GLU A 501 -2.54 -10.04 -5.23
CA GLU A 501 -3.00 -8.93 -6.07
C GLU A 501 -4.53 -8.80 -6.07
N LYS A 502 -5.04 -7.58 -5.83
CA LYS A 502 -6.48 -7.25 -5.94
C LYS A 502 -7.00 -7.54 -7.35
N SER A 503 -6.17 -7.29 -8.35
CA SER A 503 -6.41 -7.60 -9.76
C SER A 503 -5.84 -8.96 -10.11
N LEU A 504 -6.38 -10.02 -9.53
CA LEU A 504 -6.31 -11.34 -10.18
C LEU A 504 -7.39 -11.40 -11.27
N GLY A 505 -7.43 -10.37 -12.11
CA GLY A 505 -7.94 -10.51 -13.46
C GLY A 505 -6.87 -11.24 -14.26
N LYS A 506 -7.26 -12.20 -15.10
CA LYS A 506 -6.46 -12.81 -16.18
C LYS A 506 -4.96 -12.44 -16.16
N TYR A 507 -4.18 -13.00 -15.25
CA TYR A 507 -2.74 -12.73 -15.26
C TYR A 507 -2.08 -13.63 -16.28
N GLY A 508 -1.28 -13.03 -17.14
CA GLY A 508 -0.48 -13.75 -18.10
C GLY A 508 0.97 -13.81 -17.67
N LYS A 509 1.55 -15.02 -17.65
CA LYS A 509 2.97 -15.18 -17.38
C LYS A 509 3.77 -14.58 -18.53
N ARG A 510 4.43 -13.45 -18.26
CA ARG A 510 5.23 -12.71 -19.24
C ARG A 510 6.70 -13.05 -19.10
N ILE A 511 7.33 -13.42 -20.21
CA ILE A 511 8.78 -13.59 -20.30
C ILE A 511 9.40 -12.21 -20.52
N LYS A 512 10.40 -11.86 -19.70
CA LYS A 512 11.12 -10.57 -19.82
C LYS A 512 11.65 -10.39 -21.24
N ASN A 513 11.39 -9.22 -21.83
CA ASN A 513 11.75 -8.85 -23.22
C ASN A 513 10.99 -9.61 -24.33
N LYS A 514 9.95 -10.39 -24.00
CA LYS A 514 9.04 -10.97 -24.99
C LYS A 514 7.77 -10.14 -25.08
N ARG A 515 7.33 -9.86 -26.30
CA ARG A 515 6.10 -9.12 -26.60
C ARG A 515 5.00 -10.09 -27.02
N TYR A 516 3.80 -9.92 -26.47
CA TYR A 516 2.66 -10.81 -26.71
C TYR A 516 1.62 -10.12 -27.58
N LYS A 517 0.72 -10.93 -28.17
CA LYS A 517 -0.37 -10.44 -29.02
C LYS A 517 -1.20 -9.34 -28.35
N GLU A 518 -1.48 -9.48 -27.07
CA GLU A 518 -2.26 -8.53 -26.25
C GLU A 518 -1.53 -7.20 -26.05
N ASP A 519 -0.20 -7.19 -25.98
CA ASP A 519 0.60 -5.94 -25.89
C ASP A 519 0.51 -5.16 -27.19
N ILE A 520 0.61 -5.89 -28.30
CA ILE A 520 0.56 -5.33 -29.64
C ILE A 520 -0.86 -4.82 -29.90
N GLU A 521 -1.90 -5.52 -29.42
CA GLU A 521 -3.30 -5.06 -29.49
C GLU A 521 -3.54 -3.77 -28.72
N ALA A 522 -3.00 -3.65 -27.50
CA ALA A 522 -3.11 -2.43 -26.71
C ALA A 522 -2.45 -1.24 -27.42
N GLU A 523 -1.23 -1.44 -27.97
CA GLU A 523 -0.52 -0.39 -28.69
C GLU A 523 -1.19 -0.04 -30.03
N ILE A 524 -1.77 -1.01 -30.74
CA ILE A 524 -2.62 -0.76 -31.91
C ILE A 524 -3.78 0.16 -31.53
N LYS A 525 -4.50 -0.16 -30.44
CA LYS A 525 -5.65 0.63 -29.99
C LYS A 525 -5.24 2.04 -29.58
N GLU A 526 -4.10 2.19 -28.91
CA GLU A 526 -3.55 3.50 -28.55
C GLU A 526 -3.18 4.32 -29.80
N LEU A 527 -2.49 3.71 -30.76
CA LEU A 527 -2.14 4.36 -32.02
C LEU A 527 -3.37 4.73 -32.85
N GLU A 528 -4.38 3.86 -32.91
CA GLU A 528 -5.66 4.15 -33.57
C GLU A 528 -6.39 5.32 -32.90
N GLY A 529 -6.37 5.39 -31.57
CA GLY A 529 -6.89 6.53 -30.80
C GLY A 529 -6.14 7.82 -31.12
N ARG A 530 -4.79 7.79 -31.15
CA ARG A 530 -3.96 8.95 -31.52
C ARG A 530 -4.23 9.42 -32.95
N LEU A 531 -4.35 8.49 -33.91
CA LEU A 531 -4.68 8.81 -35.29
C LEU A 531 -6.09 9.40 -35.43
N GLN A 532 -7.05 8.90 -34.65
CA GLN A 532 -8.39 9.48 -34.58
C GLN A 532 -8.35 10.90 -34.03
N THR A 533 -7.61 11.15 -32.95
CA THR A 533 -7.42 12.51 -32.41
C THR A 533 -6.78 13.44 -33.44
N ILE A 534 -5.74 13.00 -34.15
CA ILE A 534 -5.11 13.77 -35.23
C ILE A 534 -6.10 14.10 -36.35
N ASN A 535 -6.96 13.14 -36.73
CA ASN A 535 -8.00 13.37 -37.74
C ASN A 535 -9.13 14.31 -37.26
N GLU A 536 -9.29 14.47 -35.95
CA GLU A 536 -10.26 15.38 -35.31
C GLU A 536 -9.66 16.78 -35.02
N ILE A 537 -8.35 16.98 -35.22
CA ILE A 537 -7.71 18.29 -35.09
C ILE A 537 -8.31 19.25 -36.12
N GLN A 538 -9.05 20.24 -35.63
CA GLN A 538 -9.48 21.38 -36.43
C GLN A 538 -8.27 22.27 -36.77
N PRO A 539 -8.25 22.94 -37.93
CA PRO A 539 -7.11 23.74 -38.38
C PRO A 539 -6.68 24.77 -37.32
N MET A 540 -5.36 24.99 -37.25
CA MET A 540 -4.72 25.99 -36.40
C MET A 540 -5.47 27.32 -36.46
N GLN A 541 -5.96 27.81 -35.32
CA GLN A 541 -6.42 29.19 -35.20
C GLN A 541 -5.39 29.99 -34.41
N THR A 542 -4.86 31.05 -35.00
CA THR A 542 -4.13 32.09 -34.29
C THR A 542 -5.12 32.92 -33.47
N GLY A 543 -4.86 33.09 -32.17
CA GLY A 543 -5.80 33.73 -31.24
C GLY A 543 -5.14 34.66 -30.24
N THR A 544 -5.92 35.54 -29.63
CA THR A 544 -5.46 36.47 -28.58
C THR A 544 -5.66 35.88 -27.17
N ASN A 545 -5.03 36.49 -26.15
CA ASN A 545 -5.27 36.14 -24.74
C ASN A 545 -6.77 36.20 -24.32
N ALA A 546 -7.57 37.07 -24.95
CA ALA A 546 -9.01 37.14 -24.73
C ALA A 546 -9.74 35.89 -25.24
N GLN A 547 -9.32 35.35 -26.40
CA GLN A 547 -9.83 34.10 -26.94
C GLN A 547 -9.49 32.90 -26.03
N HIS A 548 -8.28 32.90 -25.46
CA HIS A 548 -7.83 31.86 -24.53
C HIS A 548 -8.63 31.85 -23.21
N LEU A 549 -8.89 33.03 -22.64
CA LEU A 549 -9.74 33.18 -21.45
C LEU A 549 -11.15 32.67 -21.73
N TYR A 550 -11.75 33.07 -22.86
CA TYR A 550 -13.07 32.60 -23.27
C TYR A 550 -13.16 31.08 -23.43
N ASN A 551 -12.16 30.46 -24.08
CA ASN A 551 -12.10 29.01 -24.22
C ASN A 551 -11.97 28.30 -22.87
N SER A 552 -11.17 28.84 -21.95
CA SER A 552 -11.01 28.28 -20.61
C SER A 552 -12.33 28.33 -19.80
N ILE A 553 -13.08 29.43 -19.92
CA ILE A 553 -14.42 29.59 -19.34
C ILE A 553 -15.38 28.54 -19.93
N LYS A 554 -15.47 28.47 -21.26
CA LYS A 554 -16.38 27.57 -21.98
C LYS A 554 -16.08 26.08 -21.73
N ILE A 555 -14.81 25.70 -21.62
CA ILE A 555 -14.39 24.33 -21.30
C ILE A 555 -14.79 23.97 -19.86
N THR A 556 -14.56 24.88 -18.91
CA THR A 556 -14.96 24.69 -17.51
C THR A 556 -16.47 24.45 -17.39
N ILE A 557 -17.27 25.21 -18.14
CA ILE A 557 -18.72 25.03 -18.28
C ILE A 557 -19.06 23.65 -18.88
N LYS A 558 -18.46 23.28 -20.02
CA LYS A 558 -18.76 22.03 -20.73
C LYS A 558 -18.40 20.78 -19.93
N MET A 559 -17.32 20.83 -19.14
CA MET A 559 -16.81 19.68 -18.38
C MET A 559 -17.35 19.60 -16.94
N ASN A 560 -18.18 20.55 -16.52
CA ASN A 560 -18.74 20.63 -15.16
C ASN A 560 -17.68 20.54 -14.04
N ARG A 561 -16.52 21.16 -14.24
CA ARG A 561 -15.39 21.11 -13.29
C ARG A 561 -15.53 22.23 -12.23
N MET A 562 -16.29 21.96 -11.16
CA MET A 562 -16.54 22.89 -10.04
C MET A 562 -15.49 22.80 -8.91
N GLY A 563 -15.52 23.72 -7.95
CA GLY A 563 -14.62 23.75 -6.78
C GLY A 563 -13.26 24.38 -7.05
N GLU A 564 -12.16 23.69 -6.69
CA GLU A 564 -10.79 24.22 -6.84
C GLU A 564 -10.45 24.55 -8.30
N ALA A 565 -10.96 23.76 -9.25
CA ALA A 565 -10.79 24.04 -10.68
C ALA A 565 -11.50 25.32 -11.11
N PHE A 566 -12.67 25.64 -10.55
CA PHE A 566 -13.38 26.89 -10.80
C PHE A 566 -12.60 28.08 -10.22
N GLU A 567 -12.12 27.98 -8.98
CA GLU A 567 -11.33 29.03 -8.34
C GLU A 567 -10.04 29.32 -9.11
N ASN A 568 -9.28 28.28 -9.46
CA ASN A 568 -7.98 28.45 -10.11
C ASN A 568 -8.12 28.91 -11.57
N ASN A 569 -9.07 28.35 -12.34
CA ASN A 569 -9.15 28.60 -13.78
C ASN A 569 -10.09 29.74 -14.17
N PHE A 570 -11.12 30.04 -13.37
CA PHE A 570 -12.07 31.10 -13.65
C PHE A 570 -11.79 32.34 -12.80
N ILE A 571 -11.89 32.23 -11.48
CA ILE A 571 -11.70 33.37 -10.57
C ILE A 571 -10.25 33.88 -10.64
N GLY A 572 -9.27 32.98 -10.53
CA GLY A 572 -7.86 33.32 -10.64
C GLY A 572 -7.51 33.94 -11.99
N ALA A 573 -8.07 33.43 -13.09
CA ALA A 573 -7.85 33.99 -14.42
C ALA A 573 -8.47 35.39 -14.57
N ILE A 574 -9.68 35.63 -14.07
CA ILE A 574 -10.32 36.96 -14.15
C ILE A 574 -9.60 37.96 -13.25
N LEU A 575 -9.40 37.62 -11.97
CA LEU A 575 -8.80 38.51 -10.98
C LEU A 575 -7.32 38.79 -11.27
N GLY A 576 -6.56 37.78 -11.71
CA GLY A 576 -5.18 37.94 -12.17
C GLY A 576 -5.09 38.85 -13.40
N ASN A 577 -5.99 38.67 -14.39
CA ASN A 577 -6.02 39.51 -15.59
C ASN A 577 -6.48 40.95 -15.34
N LEU A 578 -7.28 41.20 -14.30
CA LEU A 578 -7.64 42.57 -13.89
C LEU A 578 -6.44 43.35 -13.33
N GLN A 579 -5.49 42.65 -12.69
CA GLN A 579 -4.26 43.26 -12.17
C GLN A 579 -3.21 43.51 -13.26
N THR A 580 -3.23 42.73 -14.35
CA THR A 580 -2.22 42.76 -15.42
C THR A 580 -2.68 43.43 -16.73
N GLN A 581 -3.64 44.37 -16.69
CA GLN A 581 -4.01 45.24 -17.82
C GLN A 581 -2.89 46.23 -18.26
N GLY A 582 -1.65 45.75 -18.28
CA GLY A 582 -0.47 46.30 -18.93
C GLY A 582 0.41 45.24 -19.61
N ALA A 583 0.08 43.94 -19.57
CA ALA A 583 0.71 42.95 -20.44
C ALA A 583 -0.02 42.96 -21.78
N LEU A 584 0.63 43.56 -22.77
CA LEU A 584 0.24 43.74 -24.17
C LEU A 584 -0.67 42.63 -24.70
N ILE A 585 -1.60 43.00 -25.59
CA ILE A 585 -1.91 42.12 -26.72
C ILE A 585 -0.56 41.87 -27.38
N SER A 586 0.11 40.76 -27.07
CA SER A 586 1.33 40.44 -27.77
C SER A 586 0.92 40.30 -29.23
N GLU A 587 1.52 41.08 -30.12
CA GLU A 587 1.39 40.89 -31.57
C GLU A 587 1.91 39.51 -32.02
N GLN A 588 2.53 38.75 -31.10
CA GLN A 588 2.80 37.34 -31.27
C GLN A 588 1.50 36.53 -31.30
N ASN A 589 1.15 36.08 -32.51
CA ASN A 589 0.22 34.99 -32.76
C ASN A 589 0.51 33.84 -31.79
N HIS A 590 -0.40 33.58 -30.85
CA HIS A 590 -0.35 32.33 -30.11
C HIS A 590 -1.09 31.27 -30.94
N GLN A 591 -0.42 30.16 -31.21
CA GLN A 591 -0.98 29.05 -31.96
C GLN A 591 -1.80 28.17 -31.02
N PHE A 592 -3.06 27.93 -31.35
CA PHE A 592 -3.92 27.05 -30.55
C PHE A 592 -4.70 26.08 -31.43
N TYR A 593 -4.81 24.83 -30.94
CA TYR A 593 -5.68 23.82 -31.51
C TYR A 593 -7.04 23.84 -30.81
N LEU A 594 -8.13 23.89 -31.59
CA LEU A 594 -9.48 23.66 -31.07
C LEU A 594 -9.72 22.15 -30.97
N GLY A 595 -9.37 21.55 -29.82
CA GLY A 595 -9.69 20.16 -29.54
C GLY A 595 -8.74 19.47 -28.58
N ILE A 596 -9.09 19.50 -27.29
CA ILE A 596 -8.79 18.50 -26.23
C ILE A 596 -7.33 18.31 -25.77
N ASP A 597 -7.22 18.25 -24.44
CA ASP A 597 -6.09 17.92 -23.55
C ASP A 597 -4.75 18.66 -23.71
N ARG A 598 -4.54 19.59 -22.78
CA ARG A 598 -3.22 20.15 -22.45
C ARG A 598 -2.34 19.07 -21.81
N THR A 599 -1.73 18.20 -22.62
CA THR A 599 -0.54 17.45 -22.20
C THR A 599 0.54 17.35 -23.27
N ALA A 600 0.36 17.93 -24.45
CA ALA A 600 1.40 18.00 -25.47
C ALA A 600 1.50 19.41 -26.04
N HIS A 601 2.36 20.24 -25.45
CA HIS A 601 2.91 21.42 -26.10
C HIS A 601 4.36 21.10 -26.48
N GLU A 602 4.55 20.62 -27.71
CA GLU A 602 5.73 20.95 -28.51
C GLU A 602 5.20 21.53 -29.82
N GLU A 603 5.75 22.68 -30.20
CA GLU A 603 5.38 23.47 -31.38
C GLU A 603 5.63 22.63 -32.64
N GLY A 604 4.56 22.28 -33.38
CA GLY A 604 4.67 21.52 -34.62
C GLY A 604 3.92 22.22 -35.75
N THR A 605 4.63 22.59 -36.81
CA THR A 605 4.07 23.06 -38.07
C THR A 605 3.19 22.00 -38.74
N GLU A 606 2.28 22.40 -39.63
CA GLU A 606 1.38 21.50 -40.37
C GLU A 606 2.14 20.38 -41.11
N THR A 607 3.38 20.64 -41.51
CA THR A 607 4.30 19.66 -42.13
C THR A 607 4.77 18.60 -41.14
N GLU A 608 5.05 18.97 -39.88
CA GLU A 608 5.46 18.04 -38.81
C GLU A 608 4.29 17.16 -38.36
N ILE A 609 3.06 17.67 -38.33
CA ILE A 609 1.86 16.88 -38.03
C ILE A 609 1.60 15.85 -39.13
N SER A 610 1.75 16.23 -40.40
CA SER A 610 1.56 15.33 -41.54
C SER A 610 2.65 14.23 -41.58
N GLN A 611 3.90 14.59 -41.30
CA GLN A 611 5.01 13.64 -41.15
C GLN A 611 4.78 12.68 -39.96
N THR A 612 4.32 13.20 -38.82
CA THR A 612 3.97 12.39 -37.63
C THR A 612 2.82 11.43 -37.93
N LYS A 613 1.83 11.84 -38.72
CA LYS A 613 0.71 10.97 -39.10
C LYS A 613 1.16 9.79 -39.98
N GLU A 614 1.93 10.05 -41.03
CA GLU A 614 2.47 8.99 -41.90
C GLU A 614 3.34 8.00 -41.12
N GLU A 615 4.15 8.49 -40.18
CA GLU A 615 4.96 7.65 -39.29
C GLU A 615 4.10 6.77 -38.38
N LEU A 616 3.04 7.32 -37.79
CA LEU A 616 2.10 6.58 -36.95
C LEU A 616 1.31 5.53 -37.76
N GLU A 617 0.87 5.85 -38.98
CA GLU A 617 0.19 4.91 -39.88
C GLU A 617 1.13 3.75 -40.30
N LYS A 618 2.39 4.06 -40.58
CA LYS A 618 3.42 3.05 -40.89
C LYS A 618 3.68 2.16 -39.68
N LYS A 619 3.80 2.74 -38.48
CA LYS A 619 3.97 1.99 -37.22
C LYS A 619 2.77 1.08 -36.96
N LEU A 620 1.54 1.59 -37.14
CA LEU A 620 0.31 0.82 -36.99
C LEU A 620 0.27 -0.39 -37.93
N LYS A 621 0.69 -0.21 -39.18
CA LYS A 621 0.78 -1.31 -40.15
C LYS A 621 1.77 -2.39 -39.71
N VAL A 622 2.95 -2.01 -39.22
CA VAL A 622 3.95 -2.94 -38.69
C VAL A 622 3.40 -3.73 -37.50
N LEU A 623 2.77 -3.06 -36.54
CA LEU A 623 2.18 -3.71 -35.37
C LEU A 623 1.05 -4.68 -35.73
N LYS A 624 0.20 -4.34 -36.71
CA LYS A 624 -0.85 -5.25 -37.20
C LYS A 624 -0.26 -6.54 -37.76
N THR A 625 0.86 -6.49 -38.46
CA THR A 625 1.57 -7.67 -38.95
C THR A 625 2.29 -8.43 -37.83
N GLU A 626 2.92 -7.73 -36.88
CA GLU A 626 3.56 -8.35 -35.71
C GLU A 626 2.55 -9.13 -34.86
N LYS A 627 1.33 -8.59 -34.72
CA LYS A 627 0.22 -9.23 -34.00
C LYS A 627 -0.19 -10.59 -34.59
N GLU A 628 -0.09 -10.77 -35.90
CA GLU A 628 -0.47 -12.03 -36.58
C GLU A 628 0.49 -13.18 -36.28
N THR A 629 1.74 -12.85 -35.93
CA THR A 629 2.82 -13.83 -35.70
C THR A 629 3.24 -13.92 -34.23
N ALA A 630 2.72 -13.04 -33.36
CA ALA A 630 2.99 -13.05 -31.93
C ALA A 630 2.21 -14.14 -31.18
N ASP A 631 2.87 -14.75 -30.19
CA ASP A 631 2.23 -15.69 -29.28
C ASP A 631 1.14 -14.98 -28.45
N GLY A 632 0.01 -15.66 -28.28
CA GLY A 632 -1.01 -15.26 -27.31
C GLY A 632 -0.52 -15.42 -25.89
N LEU A 633 -0.93 -14.51 -25.01
CA LEU A 633 -0.60 -14.59 -23.60
C LEU A 633 -1.30 -15.82 -22.98
N VAL A 634 -0.54 -16.68 -22.30
CA VAL A 634 -1.13 -17.78 -21.52
C VAL A 634 -1.80 -17.17 -20.30
N VAL A 635 -3.13 -17.13 -20.31
CA VAL A 635 -3.95 -16.53 -19.27
C VAL A 635 -4.33 -17.56 -18.21
N TYR A 636 -4.02 -17.24 -16.96
CA TYR A 636 -4.45 -18.01 -15.81
C TYR A 636 -5.78 -17.47 -15.23
N PRO A 637 -6.63 -18.35 -14.66
CA PRO A 637 -7.97 -18.00 -14.17
C PRO A 637 -8.00 -17.06 -12.95
N ASN A 638 -9.18 -16.44 -12.71
CA ASN A 638 -9.43 -15.39 -11.72
C ASN A 638 -9.58 -15.94 -10.28
N TRP A 639 -8.53 -16.09 -9.49
CA TRP A 639 -8.67 -16.59 -8.11
C TRP A 639 -7.80 -15.86 -7.11
N LYS A 640 -8.30 -15.72 -5.88
CA LYS A 640 -7.55 -15.20 -4.73
C LYS A 640 -6.80 -16.35 -4.06
N THR A 641 -5.48 -16.38 -4.17
CA THR A 641 -4.65 -17.41 -3.53
C THR A 641 -4.48 -17.09 -2.05
N GLN A 642 -4.91 -17.99 -1.16
CA GLN A 642 -4.61 -17.88 0.28
C GLN A 642 -3.11 -18.08 0.52
N SER A 643 -2.59 -17.55 1.63
CA SER A 643 -1.31 -17.97 2.19
C SER A 643 -1.32 -19.47 2.51
N GLU A 644 -0.19 -20.13 2.28
CA GLU A 644 0.00 -21.56 2.60
C GLU A 644 -0.18 -21.85 4.09
N THR A 645 0.10 -20.86 4.96
CA THR A 645 -0.06 -20.98 6.41
C THR A 645 -1.51 -20.89 6.88
N LEU A 646 -2.45 -20.59 5.98
CA LEU A 646 -3.89 -20.53 6.25
C LEU A 646 -4.27 -19.71 7.49
N ASP A 647 -3.48 -18.68 7.77
CA ASP A 647 -3.60 -17.95 9.02
C ASP A 647 -3.27 -16.47 8.95
N ASN A 648 -3.11 -15.91 7.74
CA ASN A 648 -2.79 -14.51 7.61
C ASN A 648 -4.00 -13.63 7.98
N TYR A 649 -3.78 -12.60 8.80
CA TYR A 649 -4.82 -11.66 9.19
C TYR A 649 -5.43 -10.90 8.01
N MET A 650 -4.68 -10.66 6.94
CA MET A 650 -5.17 -9.99 5.75
C MET A 650 -5.64 -10.97 4.67
N ASP A 651 -5.72 -12.27 4.92
CA ASP A 651 -6.30 -13.18 3.94
C ASP A 651 -7.82 -13.33 4.12
N TYR A 652 -8.47 -13.82 3.05
CA TYR A 652 -9.84 -14.32 3.11
C TYR A 652 -9.84 -15.72 3.70
N TYR A 653 -10.89 -16.07 4.44
CA TYR A 653 -11.07 -17.41 5.01
C TYR A 653 -11.63 -18.43 4.00
N GLN A 654 -11.62 -18.14 2.71
CA GLN A 654 -12.27 -18.95 1.68
C GLN A 654 -11.31 -19.98 1.10
N LYS A 655 -11.78 -21.20 0.75
CA LYS A 655 -10.92 -22.20 0.10
C LYS A 655 -10.28 -21.63 -1.16
N GLU A 656 -9.07 -22.11 -1.47
CA GLU A 656 -8.41 -21.77 -2.73
C GLU A 656 -9.38 -22.04 -3.89
N ASN A 657 -9.59 -21.04 -4.74
CA ASN A 657 -10.45 -21.12 -5.92
C ASN A 657 -11.95 -21.38 -5.63
N SER A 658 -12.46 -21.02 -4.44
CA SER A 658 -13.89 -21.13 -4.11
C SER A 658 -14.37 -19.99 -3.21
N SER A 659 -15.67 -19.73 -3.22
CA SER A 659 -16.33 -18.86 -2.24
C SER A 659 -16.58 -19.54 -0.90
N ASP A 660 -16.45 -20.87 -0.85
CA ASP A 660 -16.65 -21.68 0.34
C ASP A 660 -15.69 -21.31 1.45
N ILE A 661 -16.15 -21.40 2.69
CA ILE A 661 -15.30 -21.29 3.87
C ILE A 661 -14.26 -22.41 3.87
N ASN A 662 -13.00 -22.05 4.07
CA ASN A 662 -11.93 -22.96 4.40
C ASN A 662 -11.98 -23.26 5.90
N PRO A 663 -12.45 -24.45 6.31
CA PRO A 663 -12.57 -24.78 7.73
C PRO A 663 -11.21 -24.85 8.41
N ASP A 664 -10.11 -25.02 7.67
CA ASP A 664 -8.76 -25.08 8.22
C ASP A 664 -8.17 -23.69 8.49
N PHE A 665 -8.78 -22.62 7.98
CA PHE A 665 -8.23 -21.27 8.06
C PHE A 665 -8.53 -20.61 9.41
N GLU A 666 -7.54 -19.94 10.00
CA GLU A 666 -7.72 -19.16 11.23
C GLU A 666 -6.73 -17.98 11.27
N ARG A 667 -7.22 -16.74 11.26
CA ARG A 667 -6.34 -15.54 11.29
C ARG A 667 -5.55 -15.46 12.60
N LYS A 668 -4.23 -15.60 12.49
CA LYS A 668 -3.26 -15.60 13.60
C LYS A 668 -1.99 -14.80 13.31
N SER A 669 -1.57 -14.59 12.07
CA SER A 669 -0.24 -14.01 11.77
C SER A 669 -0.28 -12.92 10.70
N TYR A 670 0.77 -12.11 10.65
CA TYR A 670 1.09 -11.28 9.48
C TYR A 670 2.26 -11.87 8.69
N THR A 671 2.33 -11.56 7.39
CA THR A 671 3.52 -11.85 6.58
C THR A 671 4.63 -10.86 6.89
N GLN A 672 5.86 -11.19 6.50
CA GLN A 672 7.00 -10.28 6.69
C GLN A 672 6.78 -8.94 5.98
N LYS A 673 6.19 -8.98 4.77
CA LYS A 673 5.88 -7.79 3.98
C LYS A 673 4.91 -6.87 4.72
N GLN A 674 3.85 -7.42 5.30
CA GLN A 674 2.87 -6.66 6.08
C GLN A 674 3.48 -6.09 7.36
N TRP A 675 4.28 -6.90 8.07
CA TRP A 675 5.02 -6.44 9.24
C TRP A 675 5.94 -5.27 8.90
N ARG A 676 6.71 -5.39 7.82
CA ARG A 676 7.63 -4.34 7.33
C ARG A 676 6.86 -3.07 6.98
N ILE A 677 5.72 -3.19 6.30
CA ILE A 677 4.85 -2.05 5.98
C ILE A 677 4.43 -1.32 7.26
N MET A 678 3.98 -2.03 8.30
CA MET A 678 3.59 -1.41 9.56
C MET A 678 4.76 -0.71 10.26
N GLN A 679 5.95 -1.30 10.20
CA GLN A 679 7.15 -0.77 10.84
C GLN A 679 7.74 0.44 10.13
N GLU A 680 7.80 0.41 8.79
CA GLU A 680 8.42 1.45 7.97
C GLU A 680 7.46 2.58 7.60
N LYS A 681 6.18 2.26 7.33
CA LYS A 681 5.15 3.28 7.04
C LYS A 681 4.51 3.83 8.31
N GLY A 682 4.71 3.22 9.48
CA GLY A 682 4.13 3.68 10.74
C GLY A 682 4.40 5.16 11.02
N GLU A 683 5.62 5.65 10.77
CA GLU A 683 5.98 7.08 10.88
C GLU A 683 5.18 8.00 9.93
N ARG A 684 4.65 7.46 8.83
CA ARG A 684 3.87 8.19 7.81
C ARG A 684 2.36 8.04 7.99
N ILE A 685 1.90 7.09 8.80
CA ILE A 685 0.50 6.85 9.10
C ILE A 685 0.11 7.73 10.29
N THR A 686 -0.63 8.81 10.04
CA THR A 686 -1.01 9.80 11.07
C THR A 686 -1.82 9.21 12.23
N VAL A 687 -2.37 8.01 12.03
CA VAL A 687 -3.18 7.25 13.00
C VAL A 687 -2.36 6.59 14.10
N LEU A 688 -1.04 6.50 13.93
CA LEU A 688 -0.11 5.89 14.87
C LEU A 688 0.75 6.96 15.55
N LYS A 689 0.95 6.79 16.85
CA LYS A 689 1.86 7.57 17.68
C LYS A 689 3.13 6.76 17.93
N THR A 690 4.31 7.34 17.73
CA THR A 690 5.56 6.69 18.16
C THR A 690 5.65 6.65 19.68
N ILE A 691 6.08 5.51 20.23
CA ILE A 691 6.30 5.30 21.67
C ILE A 691 7.72 4.80 21.94
N GLN A 692 8.24 5.12 23.12
CA GLN A 692 9.63 4.84 23.52
C GLN A 692 9.81 3.52 24.25
#